data_AF-A0AAW7H6C9-F1
#
_entry.id   AF-A0AAW7H6C9-F1
#
_cell.length_a   1.000
_cell.length_b   1.000
_cell.length_c   1.000
_cell.angle_alpha   90.00
_cell.angle_beta   90.00
_cell.angle_gamma   90.00
#
_symmetry.space_group_name_H-M   'P 1'
#
loop_
_entity.id
_entity.type
_entity.pdbx_description
1 polymer ?
#
loop_
_entity_poly.entity_id
_entity_poly.type
_entity_poly.pdbx_seq_one_letter_code
_entity_poly.pdbx_strand_id
1 'polypeptide(L)'
;MPTIKDIARIAGVSHGTVSNVLNGRGNVSVEKIEAVQRAAREVGYQLNAQAQSLRASKSQGVALILPDINAEQYFQLYRGLHQVWQPSLSEPIDLYLTNDLPNLELEILQTLAAKSYQAIVSVSCLNDSQPYYDLLRLSPENVLFAYRQPVGAVCYFSLDYVTAGEEIARRALAQQPGHIGVFCERLEFSHSARFTQAIQETCRELSPLTKLTILPAHASEANTVAFDFFRGAIPDLFIVQDSERTRALTQAAWFGSSQSCPPILQLSDNLPASFDGITSYQMDYGRLGTTIASSIRQPKSKEKHRILTNCGFSWNGQYVPPPEKEATLNMLILPSPSTDALKKLLPHFYRQTGIKVNLAVYPYDEVFEILSHLHLHPYYDLLRIDMACFPWFAEKALLPLESVSSELPLLLEHFSEQIQQHFSIVNGTAWAIPFDASMQLLFYRRDLFEDATIKRMFYEATGKELTLPESFAQFDEIAAFFSQLHQPENKQRPMGTAVTLGSSGLIATEYLLRYYALGGRLVREGEPVQLEPSLATAALEQYLQQLSIAVNLPGEWWSDAVKQFERGNLAMLIMYLNLFNDVAHTAIAPTIGYAPVPGQLPQLGGGSIGMSRYSKKKKQVEQFFHWLYSDEIARHLVLLGGNSAWSGICHDQNVLNLYPWFNLLNEKGMTGIRESEGSKGEPFNLRQAEIIIGQGVTNAINGIMDVIQAVEYINARIRNETGA
;
A
#
# COMPACT_ATOMS: atom_id res chain seq x y z
N MET A 1 23.93 5.14 -39.78
CA MET A 1 23.61 4.49 -38.50
C MET A 1 24.30 3.13 -38.48
N PRO A 2 24.88 2.72 -37.34
CA PRO A 2 25.45 1.39 -37.17
C PRO A 2 24.37 0.33 -37.42
N THR A 3 24.73 -0.76 -38.08
CA THR A 3 23.79 -1.85 -38.39
C THR A 3 24.05 -3.08 -37.52
N ILE A 4 23.07 -3.98 -37.41
CA ILE A 4 23.24 -5.29 -36.76
C ILE A 4 24.45 -6.06 -37.34
N LYS A 5 24.77 -5.86 -38.64
CA LYS A 5 25.94 -6.47 -39.29
C LYS A 5 27.27 -5.89 -38.77
N ASP A 6 27.31 -4.61 -38.42
CA ASP A 6 28.50 -3.97 -37.85
C ASP A 6 28.78 -4.49 -36.44
N ILE A 7 27.73 -4.64 -35.63
CA ILE A 7 27.81 -5.24 -34.30
C ILE A 7 28.30 -6.70 -34.40
N ALA A 8 27.79 -7.48 -35.36
CA ALA A 8 28.18 -8.87 -35.56
C ALA A 8 29.67 -9.03 -35.88
N ARG A 9 30.20 -8.14 -36.71
CA ARG A 9 31.62 -8.10 -37.08
C ARG A 9 32.52 -7.73 -35.90
N ILE A 10 32.14 -6.73 -35.10
CA ILE A 10 32.92 -6.29 -33.93
C ILE A 10 32.87 -7.33 -32.81
N ALA A 11 31.71 -7.93 -32.58
CA ALA A 11 31.51 -8.96 -31.56
C ALA A 11 32.06 -10.34 -31.96
N GLY A 12 32.46 -10.54 -33.22
CA GLY A 12 32.96 -11.83 -33.72
C GLY A 12 31.90 -12.94 -33.75
N VAL A 13 30.62 -12.60 -33.93
CA VAL A 13 29.50 -13.56 -33.93
C VAL A 13 28.63 -13.45 -35.20
N SER A 14 27.73 -14.41 -35.40
CA SER A 14 26.80 -14.36 -36.55
C SER A 14 25.76 -13.26 -36.41
N HIS A 15 25.23 -12.77 -37.53
CA HIS A 15 24.09 -11.83 -37.55
C HIS A 15 22.88 -12.36 -36.77
N GLY A 16 22.60 -13.66 -36.88
CA GLY A 16 21.53 -14.32 -36.11
C GLY A 16 21.78 -14.26 -34.61
N THR A 17 23.04 -14.43 -34.18
CA THR A 17 23.45 -14.30 -32.77
C THR A 17 23.24 -12.89 -32.24
N VAL A 18 23.62 -11.85 -33.01
CA VAL A 18 23.36 -10.45 -32.61
C VAL A 18 21.87 -10.16 -32.51
N SER A 19 21.08 -10.60 -33.49
CA SER A 19 19.62 -10.45 -33.46
C SER A 19 19.00 -11.15 -32.25
N ASN A 20 19.50 -12.33 -31.92
CA ASN A 20 19.07 -13.10 -30.76
C ASN A 20 19.39 -12.38 -29.44
N VAL A 21 20.61 -11.87 -29.28
CA VAL A 21 21.00 -11.09 -28.09
C VAL A 21 20.19 -9.79 -27.97
N LEU A 22 20.07 -9.03 -29.05
CA LEU A 22 19.39 -7.72 -29.05
C LEU A 22 17.87 -7.82 -28.85
N ASN A 23 17.26 -8.93 -29.24
CA ASN A 23 15.82 -9.18 -29.04
C ASN A 23 15.52 -10.10 -27.84
N GLY A 24 16.54 -10.49 -27.05
CA GLY A 24 16.37 -11.39 -25.90
C GLY A 24 15.87 -12.80 -26.27
N ARG A 25 16.22 -13.31 -27.46
CA ARG A 25 15.73 -14.60 -28.00
C ARG A 25 16.86 -15.62 -28.15
N GLY A 26 16.64 -16.87 -27.71
CA GLY A 26 17.46 -18.03 -28.06
C GLY A 26 18.64 -18.36 -27.12
N ASN A 27 19.26 -19.53 -27.34
CA ASN A 27 20.38 -20.06 -26.54
C ASN A 27 21.73 -19.50 -27.01
N VAL A 28 22.11 -18.31 -26.55
CA VAL A 28 23.43 -17.70 -26.80
C VAL A 28 24.27 -17.78 -25.53
N SER A 29 25.56 -18.15 -25.64
CA SER A 29 26.47 -18.22 -24.48
C SER A 29 26.77 -16.84 -23.89
N VAL A 30 27.08 -16.80 -22.60
CA VAL A 30 27.36 -15.54 -21.87
C VAL A 30 28.49 -14.74 -22.53
N GLU A 31 29.58 -15.41 -22.92
CA GLU A 31 30.70 -14.79 -23.63
C GLU A 31 30.26 -14.04 -24.90
N LYS A 32 29.30 -14.61 -25.65
CA LYS A 32 28.77 -14.02 -26.88
C LYS A 32 27.79 -12.88 -26.58
N ILE A 33 26.98 -12.99 -25.51
CA ILE A 33 26.09 -11.91 -25.06
C ILE A 33 26.93 -10.67 -24.69
N GLU A 34 27.96 -10.85 -23.85
CA GLU A 34 28.83 -9.76 -23.42
C GLU A 34 29.59 -9.14 -24.59
N ALA A 35 30.11 -9.96 -25.52
CA ALA A 35 30.77 -9.48 -26.72
C ALA A 35 29.83 -8.62 -27.60
N VAL A 36 28.58 -9.05 -27.79
CA VAL A 36 27.58 -8.31 -28.57
C VAL A 36 27.16 -7.01 -27.88
N GLN A 37 26.90 -7.05 -26.57
CA GLN A 37 26.52 -5.84 -25.82
C GLN A 37 27.66 -4.80 -25.81
N ARG A 38 28.91 -5.26 -25.66
CA ARG A 38 30.10 -4.39 -25.74
C ARG A 38 30.21 -3.74 -27.12
N ALA A 39 30.10 -4.53 -28.18
CA ALA A 39 30.12 -4.04 -29.56
C ALA A 39 28.96 -3.07 -29.85
N ALA A 40 27.76 -3.33 -29.34
CA ALA A 40 26.60 -2.46 -29.51
C ALA A 40 26.77 -1.11 -28.81
N ARG A 41 27.35 -1.10 -27.59
CA ARG A 41 27.70 0.13 -26.85
C ARG A 41 28.78 0.93 -27.57
N GLU A 42 29.81 0.26 -28.07
CA GLU A 42 30.93 0.89 -28.80
C GLU A 42 30.46 1.65 -30.04
N VAL A 43 29.46 1.12 -30.75
CA VAL A 43 28.91 1.77 -31.94
C VAL A 43 27.68 2.65 -31.68
N GLY A 44 27.17 2.71 -30.44
CA GLY A 44 25.99 3.51 -30.10
C GLY A 44 24.68 3.05 -30.76
N TYR A 45 24.50 1.74 -30.95
CA TYR A 45 23.28 1.20 -31.56
C TYR A 45 22.07 1.30 -30.63
N GLN A 46 20.96 1.85 -31.13
CA GLN A 46 19.65 1.89 -30.44
C GLN A 46 18.58 1.18 -31.28
N LEU A 47 17.77 0.31 -30.65
CA LEU A 47 16.63 -0.32 -31.31
C LEU A 47 15.55 0.71 -31.66
N ASN A 48 15.10 0.72 -32.91
CA ASN A 48 14.05 1.62 -33.37
C ASN A 48 12.66 1.04 -33.07
N ALA A 49 12.05 1.48 -31.97
CA ALA A 49 10.75 1.00 -31.48
C ALA A 49 9.56 1.26 -32.43
N GLN A 50 9.62 2.32 -33.26
CA GLN A 50 8.56 2.65 -34.23
C GLN A 50 8.39 1.57 -35.32
N ALA A 51 9.46 0.85 -35.68
CA ALA A 51 9.40 -0.20 -36.70
C ALA A 51 8.74 -1.51 -36.20
N GLN A 52 8.63 -1.70 -34.87
CA GLN A 52 7.97 -2.86 -34.27
C GLN A 52 6.44 -2.68 -34.19
N SER A 53 5.93 -1.49 -33.85
CA SER A 53 4.48 -1.28 -33.69
C SER A 53 3.72 -1.32 -35.03
N LEU A 54 4.36 -0.90 -36.12
CA LEU A 54 3.79 -0.92 -37.48
C LEU A 54 3.47 -2.33 -38.02
N ARG A 55 3.94 -3.40 -37.38
CA ARG A 55 3.67 -4.80 -37.80
C ARG A 55 2.48 -5.45 -37.09
N ALA A 56 1.88 -4.82 -36.07
CA ALA A 56 0.73 -5.36 -35.36
C ALA A 56 -0.57 -4.89 -36.02
N SER A 57 -1.24 -5.78 -36.78
CA SER A 57 -2.41 -5.45 -37.60
C SER A 57 -3.74 -5.27 -36.85
N LYS A 58 -3.73 -5.32 -35.51
CA LYS A 58 -4.87 -5.01 -34.63
C LYS A 58 -4.32 -4.45 -33.31
N SER A 59 -4.55 -3.16 -33.03
CA SER A 59 -4.30 -2.59 -31.70
C SER A 59 -5.38 -3.10 -30.75
N GLN A 60 -4.96 -3.64 -29.61
CA GLN A 60 -5.86 -4.06 -28.52
C GLN A 60 -6.03 -2.91 -27.49
N GLY A 61 -5.60 -1.68 -27.80
CA GLY A 61 -5.61 -0.56 -26.85
C GLY A 61 -6.99 0.06 -26.55
N VAL A 62 -6.98 1.03 -25.62
CA VAL A 62 -8.15 1.83 -25.20
C VAL A 62 -7.93 3.30 -25.55
N ALA A 63 -8.96 3.98 -26.03
CA ALA A 63 -8.95 5.45 -26.13
C ALA A 63 -9.66 6.06 -24.93
N LEU A 64 -9.04 7.06 -24.30
CA LEU A 64 -9.60 7.83 -23.20
C LEU A 64 -9.82 9.26 -23.65
N ILE A 65 -11.06 9.73 -23.60
CA ILE A 65 -11.47 11.10 -23.95
C ILE A 65 -11.84 11.84 -22.68
N LEU A 66 -11.15 12.93 -22.36
CA LEU A 66 -11.36 13.75 -21.16
C LEU A 66 -11.52 15.23 -21.53
N PRO A 67 -12.23 16.04 -20.73
CA PRO A 67 -12.22 17.49 -20.88
C PRO A 67 -10.84 18.11 -20.68
N ASP A 68 -10.18 17.72 -19.59
CA ASP A 68 -8.87 18.19 -19.18
C ASP A 68 -8.18 17.07 -18.38
N ILE A 69 -6.85 17.02 -18.38
CA ILE A 69 -6.10 16.09 -17.52
C ILE A 69 -5.68 16.74 -16.20
N ASN A 70 -5.71 18.07 -16.10
CA ASN A 70 -5.29 18.76 -14.88
C ASN A 70 -6.33 18.70 -13.76
N ALA A 71 -7.61 18.55 -14.11
CA ALA A 71 -8.66 18.40 -13.11
C ALA A 71 -8.52 17.05 -12.38
N GLU A 72 -8.51 17.11 -11.06
CA GLU A 72 -8.30 15.99 -10.15
C GLU A 72 -9.13 14.74 -10.51
N GLN A 73 -10.44 14.91 -10.71
CA GLN A 73 -11.35 13.82 -11.06
C GLN A 73 -10.92 13.06 -12.32
N TYR A 74 -10.41 13.76 -13.32
CA TYR A 74 -10.04 13.18 -14.62
C TYR A 74 -8.65 12.56 -14.55
N PHE A 75 -7.72 13.19 -13.82
CA PHE A 75 -6.40 12.64 -13.56
C PHE A 75 -6.47 11.30 -12.81
N GLN A 76 -7.26 11.24 -11.73
CA GLN A 76 -7.40 10.02 -10.93
C GLN A 76 -8.12 8.91 -11.72
N LEU A 77 -9.15 9.26 -12.51
CA LEU A 77 -9.78 8.32 -13.45
C LEU A 77 -8.75 7.69 -14.40
N TYR A 78 -7.89 8.51 -15.02
CA TYR A 78 -6.82 8.04 -15.89
C TYR A 78 -5.83 7.13 -15.14
N ARG A 79 -5.41 7.51 -13.92
CA ARG A 79 -4.50 6.70 -13.09
C ARG A 79 -5.06 5.32 -12.77
N GLY A 80 -6.32 5.27 -12.33
CA GLY A 80 -7.00 4.00 -12.03
C GLY A 80 -7.12 3.10 -13.26
N LEU A 81 -7.44 3.68 -14.42
CA LEU A 81 -7.50 2.95 -15.68
C LEU A 81 -6.11 2.42 -16.08
N HIS A 82 -5.09 3.29 -16.05
CA HIS A 82 -3.70 2.95 -16.36
C HIS A 82 -3.17 1.80 -15.49
N GLN A 83 -3.50 1.80 -14.20
CA GLN A 83 -3.01 0.80 -13.26
C GLN A 83 -3.46 -0.63 -13.61
N VAL A 84 -4.75 -0.82 -13.89
CA VAL A 84 -5.30 -2.15 -14.23
C VAL A 84 -4.93 -2.53 -15.65
N TRP A 85 -4.87 -1.55 -16.56
CA TRP A 85 -4.58 -1.79 -17.96
C TRP A 85 -3.12 -2.15 -18.24
N GLN A 86 -2.17 -1.68 -17.42
CA GLN A 86 -0.72 -1.92 -17.58
C GLN A 86 -0.25 -1.74 -19.03
N PRO A 87 -0.32 -0.52 -19.59
CA PRO A 87 -0.17 -0.30 -21.02
C PRO A 87 1.15 -0.82 -21.56
N SER A 88 1.08 -1.47 -22.72
CA SER A 88 2.24 -1.95 -23.46
C SER A 88 2.20 -1.43 -24.89
N LEU A 89 3.27 -1.65 -25.66
CA LEU A 89 3.30 -1.25 -27.07
C LEU A 89 2.18 -1.88 -27.92
N SER A 90 1.63 -3.03 -27.50
CA SER A 90 0.51 -3.71 -28.17
C SER A 90 -0.88 -3.33 -27.64
N GLU A 91 -0.94 -2.75 -26.44
CA GLU A 91 -2.17 -2.39 -25.72
C GLU A 91 -2.04 -0.97 -25.12
N PRO A 92 -1.93 0.07 -25.95
CA PRO A 92 -1.77 1.43 -25.45
C PRO A 92 -3.05 1.99 -24.82
N ILE A 93 -2.88 3.03 -23.98
CA ILE A 93 -3.97 3.98 -23.67
C ILE A 93 -3.65 5.28 -24.42
N ASP A 94 -4.50 5.65 -25.37
CA ASP A 94 -4.38 6.91 -26.09
C ASP A 94 -5.31 7.96 -25.43
N LEU A 95 -4.73 9.03 -24.89
CA LEU A 95 -5.46 10.14 -24.25
C LEU A 95 -5.77 11.25 -25.26
N TYR A 96 -7.03 11.71 -25.27
CA TYR A 96 -7.51 12.83 -26.06
C TYR A 96 -8.22 13.85 -25.16
N LEU A 97 -7.94 15.14 -25.37
CA LEU A 97 -8.48 16.23 -24.57
C LEU A 97 -9.47 17.07 -25.38
N THR A 98 -10.69 17.25 -24.88
CA THR A 98 -11.77 17.96 -25.58
C THR A 98 -11.84 19.44 -25.22
N ASN A 99 -11.22 19.85 -24.10
CA ASN A 99 -11.40 21.19 -23.51
C ASN A 99 -12.88 21.59 -23.33
N ASP A 100 -13.78 20.61 -23.15
CA ASP A 100 -15.23 20.80 -23.17
C ASP A 100 -15.76 21.51 -24.43
N LEU A 101 -15.11 21.30 -25.59
CA LEU A 101 -15.54 21.84 -26.88
C LEU A 101 -16.20 20.73 -27.72
N PRO A 102 -17.53 20.77 -27.96
CA PRO A 102 -18.25 19.76 -28.73
C PRO A 102 -17.67 19.47 -30.12
N ASN A 103 -17.24 20.51 -30.83
CA ASN A 103 -16.65 20.37 -32.17
C ASN A 103 -15.31 19.60 -32.12
N LEU A 104 -14.47 19.87 -31.11
CA LEU A 104 -13.20 19.16 -30.94
C LEU A 104 -13.44 17.71 -30.57
N GLU A 105 -14.44 17.42 -29.74
CA GLU A 105 -14.83 16.04 -29.43
C GLU A 105 -15.26 15.29 -30.69
N LEU A 106 -16.07 15.90 -31.56
CA LEU A 106 -16.45 15.30 -32.85
C LEU A 106 -15.25 15.04 -33.78
N GLU A 107 -14.28 15.95 -33.84
CA GLU A 107 -13.01 15.76 -34.58
C GLU A 107 -12.16 14.60 -34.00
N ILE A 108 -12.14 14.47 -32.67
CA ILE A 108 -11.50 13.33 -31.99
C ILE A 108 -12.21 12.03 -32.39
N LEU A 109 -13.54 11.98 -32.40
CA LEU A 109 -14.29 10.78 -32.83
C LEU A 109 -13.96 10.38 -34.27
N GLN A 110 -13.83 11.35 -35.18
CA GLN A 110 -13.41 11.08 -36.56
C GLN A 110 -11.99 10.50 -36.63
N THR A 111 -11.07 11.00 -35.80
CA THR A 111 -9.70 10.48 -35.69
C THR A 111 -9.69 9.06 -35.14
N LEU A 112 -10.50 8.79 -34.11
CA LEU A 112 -10.64 7.47 -33.50
C LEU A 112 -11.26 6.45 -34.46
N ALA A 113 -12.21 6.86 -35.30
CA ALA A 113 -12.81 6.01 -36.32
C ALA A 113 -11.81 5.50 -37.37
N ALA A 114 -10.69 6.21 -37.57
CA ALA A 114 -9.61 5.79 -38.45
C ALA A 114 -8.62 4.80 -37.78
N LYS A 115 -8.70 4.64 -36.46
CA LYS A 115 -7.90 3.69 -35.66
C LYS A 115 -8.79 2.53 -35.19
N SER A 116 -8.17 1.43 -34.73
CA SER A 116 -8.90 0.33 -34.09
C SER A 116 -8.59 0.28 -32.60
N TYR A 117 -9.62 0.40 -31.76
CA TYR A 117 -9.53 0.27 -30.30
C TYR A 117 -10.45 -0.86 -29.82
N GLN A 118 -10.11 -1.48 -28.70
CA GLN A 118 -10.97 -2.46 -28.04
C GLN A 118 -12.16 -1.78 -27.34
N ALA A 119 -11.92 -0.63 -26.72
CA ALA A 119 -12.92 0.16 -26.03
C ALA A 119 -12.57 1.65 -26.05
N ILE A 120 -13.60 2.48 -25.85
CA ILE A 120 -13.49 3.93 -25.72
C ILE A 120 -14.12 4.30 -24.39
N VAL A 121 -13.38 5.04 -23.57
CA VAL A 121 -13.85 5.60 -22.31
C VAL A 121 -13.94 7.11 -22.49
N SER A 122 -15.10 7.71 -22.19
CA SER A 122 -15.32 9.13 -22.44
C SER A 122 -16.02 9.84 -21.28
N VAL A 123 -15.47 10.98 -20.90
CA VAL A 123 -16.19 12.03 -20.17
C VAL A 123 -16.68 13.05 -21.21
N SER A 124 -17.82 12.75 -21.82
CA SER A 124 -18.35 13.46 -22.99
C SER A 124 -18.88 14.85 -22.66
N CYS A 125 -18.56 15.87 -23.48
CA CYS A 125 -19.26 17.16 -23.48
C CYS A 125 -20.42 17.20 -24.49
N LEU A 126 -20.66 16.11 -25.24
CA LEU A 126 -21.86 15.95 -26.07
C LEU A 126 -23.05 15.50 -25.22
N ASN A 127 -24.23 16.02 -25.55
CA ASN A 127 -25.50 15.67 -24.91
C ASN A 127 -26.12 14.37 -25.44
N ASP A 128 -25.65 13.84 -26.57
CA ASP A 128 -26.18 12.67 -27.25
C ASP A 128 -25.04 11.67 -27.53
N SER A 129 -25.27 10.38 -27.31
CA SER A 129 -24.29 9.32 -27.58
C SER A 129 -24.27 8.86 -29.04
N GLN A 130 -25.26 9.21 -29.87
CA GLN A 130 -25.32 8.75 -31.26
C GLN A 130 -24.08 9.07 -32.11
N PRO A 131 -23.44 10.25 -32.01
CA PRO A 131 -22.20 10.52 -32.73
C PRO A 131 -21.09 9.49 -32.44
N TYR A 132 -21.05 8.93 -31.22
CA TYR A 132 -20.11 7.87 -30.90
C TYR A 132 -20.43 6.56 -31.64
N TYR A 133 -21.71 6.18 -31.69
CA TYR A 133 -22.15 4.94 -32.28
C TYR A 133 -22.08 4.96 -33.82
N ASP A 134 -22.38 6.11 -34.43
CA ASP A 134 -22.35 6.28 -35.87
C ASP A 134 -20.92 6.33 -36.42
N LEU A 135 -19.99 6.98 -35.72
CA LEU A 135 -18.63 7.21 -36.23
C LEU A 135 -17.66 6.05 -35.94
N LEU A 136 -17.68 5.50 -34.72
CA LEU A 136 -16.54 4.72 -34.21
C LEU A 136 -16.46 3.28 -34.73
N ARG A 137 -17.49 2.76 -35.43
CA ARG A 137 -17.57 1.36 -35.87
C ARG A 137 -17.28 0.35 -34.74
N LEU A 138 -17.51 0.76 -33.48
CA LEU A 138 -17.45 -0.06 -32.28
C LEU A 138 -18.88 -0.40 -31.84
N SER A 139 -19.07 -1.55 -31.21
CA SER A 139 -20.33 -1.86 -30.53
C SER A 139 -20.61 -0.80 -29.46
N PRO A 140 -21.86 -0.34 -29.29
CA PRO A 140 -22.24 0.58 -28.20
C PRO A 140 -21.80 0.11 -26.81
N GLU A 141 -21.69 -1.21 -26.59
CA GLU A 141 -21.22 -1.83 -25.34
C GLU A 141 -19.70 -1.66 -25.08
N ASN A 142 -18.96 -1.12 -26.05
CA ASN A 142 -17.54 -0.81 -25.95
C ASN A 142 -17.29 0.70 -25.84
N VAL A 143 -18.34 1.51 -25.73
CA VAL A 143 -18.25 2.96 -25.49
C VAL A 143 -18.77 3.23 -24.08
N LEU A 144 -17.86 3.47 -23.14
CA LEU A 144 -18.15 3.62 -21.72
C LEU A 144 -18.12 5.11 -21.35
N PHE A 145 -19.27 5.66 -20.98
CA PHE A 145 -19.36 7.04 -20.51
C PHE A 145 -19.10 7.13 -19.00
N ALA A 146 -18.25 8.07 -18.59
CA ALA A 146 -17.89 8.31 -17.19
C ALA A 146 -18.40 9.67 -16.70
N TYR A 147 -18.98 9.71 -15.49
CA TYR A 147 -19.58 10.88 -14.81
C TYR A 147 -20.80 11.49 -15.52
N ARG A 148 -20.63 11.90 -16.78
CA ARG A 148 -21.64 12.51 -17.64
C ARG A 148 -22.37 11.42 -18.42
N GLN A 149 -23.70 11.49 -18.46
CA GLN A 149 -24.57 10.52 -19.13
C GLN A 149 -25.28 11.18 -20.32
N PRO A 150 -24.70 11.12 -21.53
CA PRO A 150 -25.40 11.56 -22.73
C PRO A 150 -26.70 10.77 -22.94
N VAL A 151 -27.69 11.40 -23.58
CA VAL A 151 -28.94 10.75 -23.96
C VAL A 151 -28.61 9.57 -24.87
N GLY A 152 -29.21 8.40 -24.57
CA GLY A 152 -28.98 7.17 -25.34
C GLY A 152 -27.71 6.39 -24.95
N ALA A 153 -26.96 6.80 -23.92
CA ALA A 153 -25.78 6.08 -23.47
C ALA A 153 -26.11 4.64 -23.01
N VAL A 154 -25.54 3.65 -23.70
CA VAL A 154 -25.69 2.21 -23.40
C VAL A 154 -24.84 1.79 -22.20
N CYS A 155 -23.62 2.31 -22.07
CA CYS A 155 -22.73 2.02 -20.95
C CYS A 155 -22.40 3.30 -20.16
N TYR A 156 -22.68 3.31 -18.85
CA TYR A 156 -22.49 4.48 -17.99
C TYR A 156 -21.94 4.11 -16.61
N PHE A 157 -20.86 4.79 -16.22
CA PHE A 157 -20.15 4.58 -14.96
C PHE A 157 -20.03 5.92 -14.22
N SER A 158 -20.35 5.94 -12.93
CA SER A 158 -20.25 7.17 -12.12
C SER A 158 -20.01 6.88 -10.64
N LEU A 159 -19.77 7.95 -9.89
CA LEU A 159 -19.85 7.97 -8.42
C LEU A 159 -21.23 8.48 -7.99
N ASP A 160 -21.58 8.27 -6.73
CA ASP A 160 -22.90 8.63 -6.19
C ASP A 160 -22.98 10.11 -5.78
N TYR A 161 -23.16 10.96 -6.79
CA TYR A 161 -23.32 12.41 -6.59
C TYR A 161 -24.60 12.79 -5.84
N VAL A 162 -25.61 11.91 -5.75
CA VAL A 162 -26.84 12.18 -4.98
C VAL A 162 -26.52 12.10 -3.50
N THR A 163 -25.99 10.96 -3.04
CA THR A 163 -25.59 10.75 -1.65
C THR A 163 -24.56 11.79 -1.20
N ALA A 164 -23.59 12.14 -2.07
CA ALA A 164 -22.63 13.21 -1.78
C ALA A 164 -23.30 14.57 -1.52
N GLY A 165 -24.28 14.94 -2.35
CA GLY A 165 -25.04 16.18 -2.19
C GLY A 165 -25.84 16.22 -0.89
N GLU A 166 -26.49 15.11 -0.53
CA GLU A 166 -27.25 14.98 0.71
C GLU A 166 -26.37 15.11 1.96
N GLU A 167 -25.27 14.35 2.02
CA GLU A 167 -24.38 14.30 3.19
C GLU A 167 -23.67 15.64 3.41
N ILE A 168 -23.21 16.29 2.33
CA ILE A 168 -22.60 17.63 2.41
C ILE A 168 -23.63 18.67 2.84
N ALA A 169 -24.86 18.63 2.32
CA ALA A 169 -25.92 19.54 2.75
C ALA A 169 -26.24 19.36 4.24
N ARG A 170 -26.36 18.11 4.74
CA ARG A 170 -26.55 17.84 6.18
C ARG A 170 -25.40 18.40 7.02
N ARG A 171 -24.14 18.22 6.58
CA ARG A 171 -22.96 18.75 7.27
C ARG A 171 -22.91 20.27 7.27
N ALA A 172 -23.28 20.92 6.17
CA ALA A 172 -23.40 22.37 6.09
C ALA A 172 -24.46 22.90 7.06
N LEU A 173 -25.64 22.30 7.07
CA LEU A 173 -26.77 22.72 7.90
C LEU A 173 -26.53 22.52 9.41
N ALA A 174 -25.66 21.58 9.80
CA ALA A 174 -25.24 21.42 11.18
C ALA A 174 -24.55 22.68 11.76
N GLN A 175 -24.00 23.54 10.90
CA GLN A 175 -23.42 24.84 11.29
C GLN A 175 -24.47 25.97 11.38
N GLN A 176 -25.74 25.68 11.07
CA GLN A 176 -26.86 26.62 11.05
C GLN A 176 -26.60 27.90 10.20
N PRO A 177 -26.12 27.78 8.95
CA PRO A 177 -25.86 28.94 8.09
C PRO A 177 -27.17 29.63 7.69
N GLY A 178 -27.13 30.96 7.52
CA GLY A 178 -28.24 31.73 6.94
C GLY A 178 -28.21 31.75 5.40
N HIS A 179 -27.02 31.64 4.80
CA HIS A 179 -26.80 31.65 3.35
C HIS A 179 -25.68 30.68 2.95
N ILE A 180 -26.00 29.76 2.04
CA ILE A 180 -25.05 28.82 1.43
C ILE A 180 -24.84 29.17 -0.06
N GLY A 181 -23.58 29.25 -0.47
CA GLY A 181 -23.18 29.35 -1.88
C GLY A 181 -22.84 27.96 -2.43
N VAL A 182 -23.40 27.59 -3.58
CA VAL A 182 -23.10 26.32 -4.26
C VAL A 182 -22.40 26.62 -5.58
N PHE A 183 -21.14 26.21 -5.72
CA PHE A 183 -20.37 26.40 -6.94
C PHE A 183 -20.16 25.06 -7.65
N CYS A 184 -20.80 24.90 -8.81
CA CYS A 184 -20.91 23.63 -9.50
C CYS A 184 -20.60 23.75 -11.00
N GLU A 185 -20.55 22.60 -11.66
CA GLU A 185 -20.47 22.54 -13.11
C GLU A 185 -21.82 22.87 -13.76
N ARG A 186 -21.82 23.08 -15.08
CA ARG A 186 -23.04 23.26 -15.88
C ARG A 186 -24.07 22.17 -15.59
N LEU A 187 -25.31 22.58 -15.37
CA LEU A 187 -26.42 21.68 -15.02
C LEU A 187 -26.94 20.84 -16.20
N GLU A 188 -26.42 21.06 -17.41
CA GLU A 188 -26.67 20.17 -18.54
C GLU A 188 -25.98 18.81 -18.37
N PHE A 189 -24.92 18.75 -17.55
CA PHE A 189 -24.25 17.49 -17.24
C PHE A 189 -24.93 16.77 -16.07
N SER A 190 -25.20 15.49 -16.27
CA SER A 190 -26.04 14.68 -15.38
C SER A 190 -25.54 14.58 -13.94
N HIS A 191 -24.23 14.50 -13.71
CA HIS A 191 -23.66 14.41 -12.36
C HIS A 191 -23.82 15.73 -11.58
N SER A 192 -23.62 16.88 -12.24
CA SER A 192 -23.82 18.20 -11.64
C SER A 192 -25.30 18.46 -11.31
N ALA A 193 -26.20 18.12 -12.24
CA ALA A 193 -27.63 18.24 -12.01
C ALA A 193 -28.09 17.42 -10.80
N ARG A 194 -27.65 16.15 -10.70
CA ARG A 194 -27.98 15.27 -9.57
C ARG A 194 -27.43 15.78 -8.24
N PHE A 195 -26.17 16.21 -8.21
CA PHE A 195 -25.53 16.77 -7.02
C PHE A 195 -26.26 18.00 -6.48
N THR A 196 -26.54 18.95 -7.36
CA THR A 196 -27.20 20.21 -6.98
C THR A 196 -28.67 20.02 -6.60
N GLN A 197 -29.39 19.12 -7.28
CA GLN A 197 -30.76 18.76 -6.91
C GLN A 197 -30.82 18.16 -5.50
N ALA A 198 -29.93 17.22 -5.16
CA ALA A 198 -29.87 16.61 -3.84
C ALA A 198 -29.61 17.64 -2.72
N ILE A 199 -28.72 18.61 -2.95
CA ILE A 199 -28.48 19.73 -2.02
C ILE A 199 -29.75 20.57 -1.85
N GLN A 200 -30.40 20.94 -2.95
CA GLN A 200 -31.63 21.76 -2.92
C GLN A 200 -32.75 21.08 -2.15
N GLU A 201 -32.97 19.78 -2.39
CA GLU A 201 -33.99 18.98 -1.74
C GLU A 201 -33.71 18.85 -0.24
N THR A 202 -32.47 18.50 0.13
CA THR A 202 -32.05 18.35 1.54
C THR A 202 -32.18 19.67 2.32
N CYS A 203 -31.76 20.80 1.74
CA CYS A 203 -31.90 22.11 2.38
C CYS A 203 -33.37 22.53 2.52
N ARG A 204 -34.21 22.26 1.51
CA ARG A 204 -35.64 22.55 1.57
C ARG A 204 -36.34 21.77 2.67
N GLU A 205 -35.93 20.52 2.89
CA GLU A 205 -36.49 19.65 3.93
C GLU A 205 -36.03 20.04 5.33
N LEU A 206 -34.71 20.20 5.54
CA LEU A 206 -34.14 20.34 6.88
C LEU A 206 -34.02 21.78 7.38
N SER A 207 -33.89 22.77 6.50
CA SER A 207 -33.77 24.18 6.87
C SER A 207 -34.30 25.12 5.76
N PRO A 208 -35.63 25.19 5.56
CA PRO A 208 -36.26 25.91 4.45
C PRO A 208 -36.00 27.42 4.44
N LEU A 209 -35.52 28.00 5.55
CA LEU A 209 -35.17 29.40 5.66
C LEU A 209 -33.75 29.72 5.17
N THR A 210 -32.89 28.71 5.00
CA THR A 210 -31.52 28.89 4.51
C THR A 210 -31.55 29.34 3.06
N LYS A 211 -30.95 30.49 2.75
CA LYS A 211 -30.84 30.96 1.37
C LYS A 211 -29.79 30.13 0.63
N LEU A 212 -30.14 29.64 -0.57
CA LEU A 212 -29.20 28.98 -1.48
C LEU A 212 -28.90 29.87 -2.69
N THR A 213 -27.63 29.99 -3.06
CA THR A 213 -27.20 30.64 -4.31
C THR A 213 -26.35 29.65 -5.11
N ILE A 214 -26.89 29.13 -6.21
CA ILE A 214 -26.24 28.13 -7.04
C ILE A 214 -25.72 28.80 -8.31
N LEU A 215 -24.41 28.76 -8.53
CA LEU A 215 -23.77 29.31 -9.72
C LEU A 215 -23.11 28.17 -10.53
N PRO A 216 -23.74 27.69 -11.60
CA PRO A 216 -23.12 26.74 -12.52
C PRO A 216 -22.19 27.46 -13.52
N ALA A 217 -21.01 26.90 -13.77
CA ALA A 217 -20.04 27.46 -14.73
C ALA A 217 -19.32 26.38 -15.55
N HIS A 218 -18.88 26.71 -16.76
CA HIS A 218 -17.83 25.93 -17.43
C HIS A 218 -16.49 26.11 -16.72
N ALA A 219 -15.56 25.17 -16.89
CA ALA A 219 -14.21 25.27 -16.32
C ALA A 219 -13.49 26.56 -16.76
N SER A 220 -13.67 26.97 -18.02
CA SER A 220 -13.10 28.21 -18.59
C SER A 220 -13.67 29.50 -17.97
N GLU A 221 -14.85 29.44 -17.36
CA GLU A 221 -15.54 30.58 -16.75
C GLU A 221 -15.40 30.62 -15.23
N ALA A 222 -14.80 29.58 -14.63
CA ALA A 222 -14.80 29.36 -13.18
C ALA A 222 -14.26 30.56 -12.39
N ASN A 223 -13.18 31.20 -12.87
CA ASN A 223 -12.63 32.38 -12.22
C ASN A 223 -13.63 33.55 -12.21
N THR A 224 -14.25 33.87 -13.35
CA THR A 224 -15.19 35.00 -13.44
C THR A 224 -16.40 34.77 -12.54
N VAL A 225 -16.98 33.57 -12.56
CA VAL A 225 -18.16 33.21 -11.75
C VAL A 225 -17.82 33.18 -10.26
N ALA A 226 -16.62 32.76 -9.89
CA ALA A 226 -16.17 32.79 -8.49
C ALA A 226 -16.19 34.21 -7.90
N PHE A 227 -15.80 35.24 -8.68
CA PHE A 227 -15.87 36.64 -8.23
C PHE A 227 -17.31 37.13 -8.04
N ASP A 228 -18.29 36.55 -8.72
CA ASP A 228 -19.69 36.96 -8.58
C ASP A 228 -20.26 36.67 -7.18
N PHE A 229 -19.75 35.64 -6.48
CA PHE A 229 -20.13 35.37 -5.09
C PHE A 229 -19.75 36.49 -4.12
N PHE A 230 -18.73 37.31 -4.46
CA PHE A 230 -18.21 38.37 -3.60
C PHE A 230 -18.71 39.77 -3.97
N ARG A 231 -19.59 39.89 -4.98
CA ARG A 231 -20.20 41.17 -5.39
C ARG A 231 -21.41 41.60 -4.53
N GLY A 232 -21.92 40.73 -3.67
CA GLY A 232 -23.12 40.96 -2.86
C GLY A 232 -22.98 40.46 -1.42
N ALA A 233 -24.08 39.97 -0.85
CA ALA A 233 -24.03 39.27 0.44
C ALA A 233 -23.23 37.97 0.27
N ILE A 234 -22.07 37.91 0.91
CA ILE A 234 -21.16 36.77 0.88
C ILE A 234 -21.83 35.61 1.65
N PRO A 235 -21.87 34.38 1.09
CA PRO A 235 -22.36 33.22 1.81
C PRO A 235 -21.59 32.94 3.11
N ASP A 236 -22.28 32.36 4.10
CA ASP A 236 -21.66 31.95 5.37
C ASP A 236 -20.77 30.71 5.19
N LEU A 237 -21.06 29.90 4.16
CA LEU A 237 -20.36 28.68 3.81
C LEU A 237 -20.56 28.38 2.31
N PHE A 238 -19.57 27.72 1.72
CA PHE A 238 -19.62 27.24 0.35
C PHE A 238 -19.70 25.71 0.26
N ILE A 239 -20.49 25.22 -0.68
CA ILE A 239 -20.46 23.84 -1.18
C ILE A 239 -19.91 23.87 -2.61
N VAL A 240 -18.85 23.13 -2.88
CA VAL A 240 -18.11 23.21 -4.15
C VAL A 240 -17.92 21.82 -4.77
N GLN A 241 -18.22 21.67 -6.05
CA GLN A 241 -18.24 20.36 -6.69
C GLN A 241 -16.84 19.78 -7.02
N ASP A 242 -15.78 20.59 -6.99
CA ASP A 242 -14.41 20.13 -7.28
C ASP A 242 -13.35 21.13 -6.83
N SER A 243 -12.10 20.64 -6.74
CA SER A 243 -10.92 21.38 -6.30
C SER A 243 -10.57 22.59 -7.18
N GLU A 244 -10.87 22.57 -8.49
CA GLU A 244 -10.56 23.71 -9.37
C GLU A 244 -11.49 24.89 -9.13
N ARG A 245 -12.77 24.61 -8.92
CA ARG A 245 -13.74 25.62 -8.47
C ARG A 245 -13.41 26.13 -7.07
N THR A 246 -12.93 25.27 -6.17
CA THR A 246 -12.44 25.70 -4.85
C THR A 246 -11.25 26.65 -4.98
N ARG A 247 -10.30 26.34 -5.87
CA ARG A 247 -9.16 27.22 -6.16
C ARG A 247 -9.59 28.57 -6.75
N ALA A 248 -10.52 28.57 -7.69
CA ALA A 248 -11.08 29.81 -8.26
C ALA A 248 -11.78 30.64 -7.17
N LEU A 249 -12.52 29.99 -6.28
CA LEU A 249 -13.25 30.63 -5.18
C LEU A 249 -12.32 31.21 -4.11
N THR A 250 -11.27 30.49 -3.70
CA THR A 250 -10.29 31.01 -2.73
C THR A 250 -9.49 32.17 -3.31
N GLN A 251 -9.15 32.13 -4.60
CA GLN A 251 -8.55 33.28 -5.30
C GLN A 251 -9.50 34.47 -5.36
N ALA A 252 -10.78 34.24 -5.69
CA ALA A 252 -11.78 35.29 -5.71
C ALA A 252 -12.02 35.91 -4.32
N ALA A 253 -12.00 35.09 -3.25
CA ALA A 253 -12.05 35.59 -1.89
C ALA A 253 -10.83 36.46 -1.56
N TRP A 254 -9.63 35.96 -1.90
CA TRP A 254 -8.37 36.64 -1.61
C TRP A 254 -8.24 38.00 -2.32
N PHE A 255 -8.59 38.07 -3.61
CA PHE A 255 -8.45 39.29 -4.40
C PHE A 255 -9.69 40.18 -4.39
N GLY A 256 -10.87 39.57 -4.26
CA GLY A 256 -12.17 40.23 -4.46
C GLY A 256 -12.91 40.57 -3.17
N SER A 257 -12.43 40.16 -1.99
CA SER A 257 -13.06 40.43 -0.70
C SER A 257 -12.06 40.98 0.32
N SER A 258 -12.53 41.83 1.23
CA SER A 258 -11.78 42.25 2.42
C SER A 258 -11.97 41.32 3.62
N GLN A 259 -12.86 40.32 3.50
CA GLN A 259 -13.14 39.32 4.54
C GLN A 259 -12.39 38.02 4.23
N SER A 260 -12.13 37.21 5.27
CA SER A 260 -11.58 35.86 5.08
C SER A 260 -12.53 35.00 4.26
N CYS A 261 -11.97 34.03 3.51
CA CYS A 261 -12.77 33.09 2.76
C CYS A 261 -13.66 32.29 3.74
N PRO A 262 -15.00 32.28 3.54
CA PRO A 262 -15.90 31.42 4.31
C PRO A 262 -15.50 29.94 4.19
N PRO A 263 -15.87 29.09 5.17
CA PRO A 263 -15.59 27.66 5.10
C PRO A 263 -16.12 27.03 3.80
N ILE A 264 -15.36 26.07 3.26
CA ILE A 264 -15.66 25.38 2.01
C ILE A 264 -15.84 23.90 2.28
N LEU A 265 -16.98 23.34 1.85
CA LEU A 265 -17.18 21.89 1.74
C LEU A 265 -17.03 21.51 0.26
N GLN A 266 -16.05 20.68 -0.09
CA GLN A 266 -15.79 20.33 -1.49
C GLN A 266 -15.86 18.83 -1.76
N LEU A 267 -16.11 18.42 -3.01
CA LEU A 267 -15.79 17.06 -3.45
C LEU A 267 -14.31 16.99 -3.84
N SER A 268 -13.59 15.99 -3.34
CA SER A 268 -12.18 15.76 -3.67
C SER A 268 -11.78 14.32 -3.32
N ASP A 269 -10.80 13.77 -4.01
CA ASP A 269 -10.12 12.50 -3.71
C ASP A 269 -8.78 12.76 -2.96
N ASN A 270 -8.30 14.01 -2.99
CA ASN A 270 -7.07 14.45 -2.37
C ASN A 270 -7.19 14.61 -0.84
N LEU A 271 -6.06 14.36 -0.21
CA LEU A 271 -5.80 14.59 1.20
C LEU A 271 -4.99 15.87 1.41
N PRO A 272 -5.07 16.50 2.59
CA PRO A 272 -5.82 16.08 3.78
C PRO A 272 -7.33 16.32 3.66
N ALA A 273 -8.14 15.64 4.47
CA ALA A 273 -9.59 15.80 4.41
C ALA A 273 -10.10 17.13 4.95
N SER A 274 -9.29 17.85 5.73
CA SER A 274 -9.53 19.24 6.03
C SER A 274 -8.24 20.04 6.10
N PHE A 275 -8.26 21.22 5.47
CA PHE A 275 -7.13 22.15 5.47
C PHE A 275 -7.64 23.58 5.28
N ASP A 276 -7.19 24.50 6.12
CA ASP A 276 -7.38 25.95 5.96
C ASP A 276 -8.84 26.38 5.68
N GLY A 277 -9.79 25.86 6.48
CA GLY A 277 -11.22 26.14 6.31
C GLY A 277 -11.91 25.36 5.19
N ILE A 278 -11.17 24.52 4.46
CA ILE A 278 -11.70 23.60 3.44
C ILE A 278 -11.89 22.22 4.09
N THR A 279 -13.02 21.59 3.85
CA THR A 279 -13.34 20.20 4.25
C THR A 279 -13.76 19.43 3.02
N SER A 280 -13.06 18.34 2.74
CA SER A 280 -13.32 17.49 1.58
C SER A 280 -14.27 16.35 1.96
N TYR A 281 -15.31 16.18 1.16
CA TYR A 281 -16.08 14.96 1.03
C TYR A 281 -15.35 14.04 0.06
N GLN A 282 -14.90 12.89 0.55
CA GLN A 282 -14.02 12.01 -0.21
C GLN A 282 -14.78 11.25 -1.29
N MET A 283 -14.36 11.51 -2.52
CA MET A 283 -14.74 10.76 -3.72
C MET A 283 -13.61 9.78 -4.07
N ASP A 284 -13.91 8.68 -4.74
CA ASP A 284 -12.90 7.69 -5.17
C ASP A 284 -12.87 7.61 -6.70
N TYR A 285 -12.31 8.66 -7.32
CA TYR A 285 -12.25 8.78 -8.77
C TYR A 285 -11.32 7.72 -9.38
N GLY A 286 -10.25 7.34 -8.66
CA GLY A 286 -9.34 6.27 -9.03
C GLY A 286 -10.03 4.91 -9.15
N ARG A 287 -10.85 4.53 -8.16
CA ARG A 287 -11.62 3.26 -8.19
C ARG A 287 -12.62 3.21 -9.33
N LEU A 288 -13.15 4.34 -9.78
CA LEU A 288 -13.96 4.37 -11.00
C LEU A 288 -13.13 3.93 -12.21
N GLY A 289 -11.89 4.42 -12.34
CA GLY A 289 -10.97 4.04 -13.40
C GLY A 289 -10.59 2.56 -13.37
N THR A 290 -10.27 2.02 -12.19
CA THR A 290 -9.94 0.59 -12.04
C THR A 290 -11.15 -0.31 -12.36
N THR A 291 -12.35 0.12 -11.98
CA THR A 291 -13.62 -0.58 -12.26
C THR A 291 -13.89 -0.62 -13.76
N ILE A 292 -13.74 0.51 -14.47
CA ILE A 292 -13.91 0.60 -15.92
C ILE A 292 -12.89 -0.29 -16.65
N ALA A 293 -11.61 -0.23 -16.27
CA ALA A 293 -10.57 -1.06 -16.88
C ALA A 293 -10.85 -2.57 -16.68
N SER A 294 -11.31 -2.94 -15.48
CA SER A 294 -11.65 -4.33 -15.15
C SER A 294 -12.84 -4.84 -15.97
N SER A 295 -13.86 -3.99 -16.21
CA SER A 295 -15.03 -4.35 -17.02
C SER A 295 -14.66 -4.55 -18.50
N ILE A 296 -13.69 -3.80 -19.03
CA ILE A 296 -13.17 -3.98 -20.38
C ILE A 296 -12.44 -5.34 -20.51
N ARG A 297 -11.64 -5.72 -19.50
CA ARG A 297 -10.87 -6.98 -19.49
C ARG A 297 -11.71 -8.24 -19.27
N GLN A 298 -12.89 -8.13 -18.64
CA GLN A 298 -13.77 -9.27 -18.34
C GLN A 298 -15.09 -9.22 -19.15
N PRO A 299 -15.08 -9.54 -20.46
CA PRO A 299 -16.21 -9.30 -21.35
C PRO A 299 -17.48 -10.12 -21.04
N LYS A 300 -17.39 -11.20 -20.24
CA LYS A 300 -18.54 -12.05 -19.89
C LYS A 300 -19.47 -11.45 -18.82
N SER A 301 -19.05 -10.39 -18.13
CA SER A 301 -19.84 -9.74 -17.05
C SER A 301 -19.97 -8.23 -17.24
N LYS A 302 -20.03 -7.74 -18.49
CA LYS A 302 -20.13 -6.30 -18.79
C LYS A 302 -21.41 -5.69 -18.21
N GLU A 303 -21.31 -5.20 -16.98
CA GLU A 303 -22.31 -4.34 -16.38
C GLU A 303 -22.44 -3.07 -17.24
N LYS A 304 -23.66 -2.79 -17.66
CA LYS A 304 -23.96 -1.63 -18.52
C LYS A 304 -24.02 -0.33 -17.73
N HIS A 305 -24.48 -0.40 -16.48
CA HIS A 305 -24.62 0.78 -15.62
C HIS A 305 -24.06 0.47 -14.25
N ARG A 306 -23.19 1.35 -13.74
CA ARG A 306 -22.62 1.21 -12.40
C ARG A 306 -22.41 2.56 -11.72
N ILE A 307 -22.94 2.69 -10.52
CA ILE A 307 -22.72 3.83 -9.63
C ILE A 307 -21.97 3.30 -8.41
N LEU A 308 -20.79 3.84 -8.13
CA LEU A 308 -20.00 3.44 -6.96
C LEU A 308 -20.37 4.27 -5.74
N THR A 309 -20.34 3.64 -4.57
CA THR A 309 -20.46 4.33 -3.29
C THR A 309 -19.24 5.22 -3.05
N ASN A 310 -19.48 6.36 -2.40
CA ASN A 310 -18.42 7.31 -2.04
C ASN A 310 -17.73 6.90 -0.73
N CYS A 311 -16.58 7.53 -0.44
CA CYS A 311 -15.88 7.36 0.84
C CYS A 311 -16.48 8.22 1.95
N GLY A 312 -17.04 9.39 1.62
CA GLY A 312 -17.67 10.28 2.59
C GLY A 312 -16.67 11.18 3.34
N PHE A 313 -17.04 11.68 4.52
CA PHE A 313 -16.13 12.47 5.36
C PHE A 313 -15.17 11.54 6.12
N SER A 314 -13.85 11.74 5.99
CA SER A 314 -12.84 10.88 6.65
C SER A 314 -12.79 11.02 8.18
N TRP A 315 -13.34 12.11 8.72
CA TRP A 315 -13.42 12.36 10.16
C TRP A 315 -14.82 12.81 10.58
N ASN A 316 -15.51 11.92 11.31
CA ASN A 316 -16.82 12.19 11.93
C ASN A 316 -16.72 12.81 13.33
N GLY A 317 -15.51 12.90 13.89
CA GLY A 317 -15.30 13.43 15.24
C GLY A 317 -15.60 14.92 15.30
N GLN A 318 -16.33 15.34 16.33
CA GLN A 318 -16.49 16.75 16.63
C GLN A 318 -15.12 17.32 17.01
N TYR A 319 -14.79 18.51 16.48
CA TYR A 319 -13.69 19.31 16.99
C TYR A 319 -13.88 19.48 18.50
N VAL A 320 -12.99 18.89 19.29
CA VAL A 320 -12.98 19.08 20.75
C VAL A 320 -12.08 20.28 21.02
N PRO A 321 -12.62 21.41 21.50
CA PRO A 321 -11.80 22.57 21.81
C PRO A 321 -10.68 22.16 22.79
N PRO A 322 -9.45 22.66 22.59
CA PRO A 322 -8.31 22.27 23.39
C PRO A 322 -8.62 22.48 24.88
N PRO A 323 -8.29 21.53 25.76
CA PRO A 323 -8.59 21.66 27.18
C PRO A 323 -7.88 22.89 27.78
N GLU A 324 -8.48 23.51 28.80
CA GLU A 324 -7.89 24.66 29.53
C GLU A 324 -6.49 24.37 30.09
N LYS A 325 -6.12 23.09 30.23
CA LYS A 325 -4.77 22.61 30.54
C LYS A 325 -4.33 21.56 29.51
N GLU A 326 -3.10 21.68 29.03
CA GLU A 326 -2.48 20.74 28.08
C GLU A 326 -2.57 19.29 28.60
N ALA A 327 -3.28 18.44 27.87
CA ALA A 327 -3.43 17.02 28.21
C ALA A 327 -2.33 16.20 27.52
N THR A 328 -1.79 15.18 28.18
CA THR A 328 -0.72 14.34 27.63
C THR A 328 -1.08 12.86 27.61
N LEU A 329 -0.52 12.12 26.66
CA LEU A 329 -0.46 10.65 26.64
C LEU A 329 1.00 10.22 26.54
N ASN A 330 1.45 9.30 27.41
CA ASN A 330 2.79 8.73 27.31
C ASN A 330 2.71 7.32 26.72
N MET A 331 3.45 7.08 25.65
CA MET A 331 3.41 5.81 24.92
C MET A 331 4.76 5.10 25.00
N LEU A 332 4.77 3.87 25.50
CA LEU A 332 5.92 2.97 25.40
C LEU A 332 5.92 2.30 24.04
N ILE A 333 7.00 2.44 23.28
CA ILE A 333 7.11 1.92 21.92
C ILE A 333 8.57 1.59 21.57
N LEU A 334 8.79 0.74 20.58
CA LEU A 334 10.12 0.40 20.06
C LEU A 334 10.47 1.20 18.80
N PRO A 335 11.76 1.34 18.42
CA PRO A 335 12.15 1.99 17.17
C PRO A 335 11.73 1.15 15.96
N SER A 336 10.95 1.74 15.06
CA SER A 336 10.57 1.15 13.78
C SER A 336 10.19 2.23 12.77
N PRO A 337 10.12 1.91 11.46
CA PRO A 337 9.57 2.83 10.47
C PRO A 337 8.16 3.34 10.83
N SER A 338 7.31 2.49 11.41
CA SER A 338 5.98 2.89 11.89
C SER A 338 6.03 3.89 13.05
N THR A 339 7.01 3.76 13.96
CA THR A 339 7.23 4.73 15.05
C THR A 339 7.66 6.09 14.50
N ASP A 340 8.55 6.11 13.51
CA ASP A 340 8.98 7.34 12.86
C ASP A 340 7.85 8.00 12.06
N ALA A 341 7.03 7.21 11.37
CA ALA A 341 5.83 7.68 10.69
C ALA A 341 4.81 8.27 11.68
N LEU A 342 4.51 7.56 12.77
CA LEU A 342 3.63 8.04 13.84
C LEU A 342 4.11 9.38 14.39
N LYS A 343 5.41 9.51 14.70
CA LYS A 343 6.01 10.75 15.21
C LYS A 343 5.79 11.94 14.27
N LYS A 344 5.88 11.74 12.95
CA LYS A 344 5.61 12.78 11.94
C LYS A 344 4.14 13.19 11.90
N LEU A 345 3.22 12.30 12.27
CA LEU A 345 1.76 12.52 12.25
C LEU A 345 1.19 13.11 13.55
N LEU A 346 1.85 12.91 14.70
CA LEU A 346 1.39 13.43 16.00
C LEU A 346 1.08 14.94 16.04
N PRO A 347 1.77 15.84 15.31
CA PRO A 347 1.37 17.25 15.25
C PRO A 347 -0.06 17.47 14.73
N HIS A 348 -0.56 16.60 13.84
CA HIS A 348 -1.95 16.62 13.41
C HIS A 348 -2.89 16.28 14.56
N PHE A 349 -2.63 15.19 15.30
CA PHE A 349 -3.43 14.81 16.47
C PHE A 349 -3.52 15.94 17.50
N TYR A 350 -2.37 16.57 17.79
CA TYR A 350 -2.31 17.70 18.72
C TYR A 350 -3.14 18.89 18.23
N ARG A 351 -3.08 19.23 16.94
CA ARG A 351 -3.89 20.32 16.35
C ARG A 351 -5.39 20.04 16.47
N GLN A 352 -5.81 18.79 16.30
CA GLN A 352 -7.23 18.41 16.33
C GLN A 352 -7.81 18.29 17.74
N THR A 353 -7.00 17.95 18.74
CA THR A 353 -7.49 17.56 20.07
C THR A 353 -6.91 18.37 21.23
N GLY A 354 -5.79 19.08 21.01
CA GLY A 354 -4.98 19.68 22.06
C GLY A 354 -4.22 18.67 22.93
N ILE A 355 -4.22 17.37 22.60
CA ILE A 355 -3.56 16.32 23.37
C ILE A 355 -2.16 16.06 22.81
N LYS A 356 -1.14 16.18 23.66
CA LYS A 356 0.25 15.89 23.29
C LYS A 356 0.61 14.43 23.58
N VAL A 357 1.14 13.72 22.59
CA VAL A 357 1.61 12.34 22.76
C VAL A 357 3.14 12.35 22.89
N ASN A 358 3.65 11.83 24.00
CA ASN A 358 5.08 11.64 24.23
C ASN A 358 5.45 10.18 23.92
N LEU A 359 6.35 9.97 22.96
CA LEU A 359 6.86 8.64 22.63
C LEU A 359 8.11 8.34 23.47
N ALA A 360 8.03 7.31 24.30
CA ALA A 360 9.16 6.70 24.99
C ALA A 360 9.67 5.53 24.16
N VAL A 361 10.68 5.81 23.34
CA VAL A 361 11.23 4.86 22.35
C VAL A 361 12.40 4.11 22.96
N TYR A 362 12.27 2.79 23.15
CA TYR A 362 13.31 1.93 23.73
C TYR A 362 13.57 0.69 22.86
N PRO A 363 14.79 0.12 22.90
CA PRO A 363 15.08 -1.15 22.23
C PRO A 363 14.16 -2.29 22.68
N TYR A 364 14.03 -3.33 21.85
CA TYR A 364 13.12 -4.46 22.07
C TYR A 364 13.24 -5.08 23.46
N ASP A 365 14.48 -5.36 23.91
CA ASP A 365 14.73 -6.00 25.20
C ASP A 365 14.35 -5.09 26.38
N GLU A 366 14.62 -3.78 26.29
CA GLU A 366 14.26 -2.82 27.34
C GLU A 366 12.75 -2.62 27.44
N VAL A 367 12.02 -2.63 26.32
CA VAL A 367 10.55 -2.63 26.33
C VAL A 367 10.01 -3.86 27.07
N PHE A 368 10.57 -5.05 26.84
CA PHE A 368 10.16 -6.27 27.53
C PHE A 368 10.42 -6.20 29.05
N GLU A 369 11.57 -5.67 29.47
CA GLU A 369 11.89 -5.45 30.89
C GLU A 369 10.89 -4.47 31.55
N ILE A 370 10.60 -3.35 30.89
CA ILE A 370 9.61 -2.37 31.36
C ILE A 370 8.22 -3.02 31.49
N LEU A 371 7.78 -3.81 30.51
CA LEU A 371 6.50 -4.52 30.56
C LEU A 371 6.46 -5.55 31.70
N SER A 372 7.56 -6.26 31.94
CA SER A 372 7.69 -7.23 33.04
C SER A 372 7.60 -6.58 34.42
N HIS A 373 7.98 -5.30 34.53
CA HIS A 373 7.95 -4.51 35.75
C HIS A 373 7.03 -3.28 35.65
N LEU A 374 5.95 -3.37 34.86
CA LEU A 374 5.10 -2.21 34.51
C LEU A 374 4.53 -1.46 35.72
N HIS A 375 4.34 -2.13 36.85
CA HIS A 375 3.89 -1.51 38.11
C HIS A 375 4.83 -0.41 38.63
N LEU A 376 6.11 -0.43 38.25
CA LEU A 376 7.09 0.63 38.54
C LEU A 376 6.98 1.82 37.57
N HIS A 377 6.20 1.67 36.51
CA HIS A 377 6.04 2.65 35.43
C HIS A 377 4.55 3.03 35.19
N PRO A 378 3.79 3.46 36.22
CA PRO A 378 2.34 3.69 36.12
C PRO A 378 1.97 4.91 35.25
N TYR A 379 2.97 5.66 34.77
CA TYR A 379 2.81 6.87 33.98
C TYR A 379 2.69 6.62 32.48
N TYR A 380 2.86 5.38 31.99
CA TYR A 380 2.56 5.02 30.61
C TYR A 380 1.06 4.83 30.43
N ASP A 381 0.52 5.48 29.39
CA ASP A 381 -0.89 5.44 29.03
C ASP A 381 -1.16 4.40 27.92
N LEU A 382 -0.27 4.33 26.93
CA LEU A 382 -0.34 3.45 25.77
C LEU A 382 0.88 2.55 25.73
N LEU A 383 0.70 1.27 25.41
CA LEU A 383 1.76 0.28 25.32
C LEU A 383 1.71 -0.38 23.95
N ARG A 384 2.78 -0.25 23.16
CA ARG A 384 2.98 -1.10 21.97
C ARG A 384 3.62 -2.40 22.42
N ILE A 385 2.90 -3.51 22.30
CA ILE A 385 3.36 -4.84 22.68
C ILE A 385 3.62 -5.64 21.40
N ASP A 386 4.77 -6.32 21.33
CA ASP A 386 5.11 -7.18 20.20
C ASP A 386 4.23 -8.44 20.17
N MET A 387 3.86 -8.88 18.99
CA MET A 387 2.89 -9.98 18.85
C MET A 387 3.42 -11.29 19.45
N ALA A 388 4.74 -11.51 19.45
CA ALA A 388 5.33 -12.70 20.05
C ALA A 388 5.16 -12.77 21.58
N CYS A 389 4.98 -11.63 22.26
CA CYS A 389 4.75 -11.57 23.70
C CYS A 389 3.38 -11.03 24.09
N PHE A 390 2.52 -10.70 23.11
CA PHE A 390 1.21 -10.10 23.35
C PHE A 390 0.31 -10.98 24.22
N PRO A 391 0.10 -12.29 23.93
CA PRO A 391 -0.75 -13.13 24.79
C PRO A 391 -0.25 -13.24 26.23
N TRP A 392 1.08 -13.24 26.42
CA TRP A 392 1.70 -13.30 27.74
C TRP A 392 1.46 -12.04 28.59
N PHE A 393 1.39 -10.86 27.95
CA PHE A 393 1.25 -9.57 28.62
C PHE A 393 -0.16 -9.00 28.61
N ALA A 394 -1.06 -9.42 27.73
CA ALA A 394 -2.37 -8.79 27.53
C ALA A 394 -3.11 -8.54 28.86
N GLU A 395 -3.40 -9.59 29.62
CA GLU A 395 -4.09 -9.47 30.92
C GLU A 395 -3.22 -8.81 32.02
N LYS A 396 -1.89 -8.95 31.92
CA LYS A 396 -0.95 -8.43 32.93
C LYS A 396 -0.70 -6.94 32.79
N ALA A 397 -0.76 -6.39 31.58
CA ALA A 397 -0.33 -5.03 31.25
C ALA A 397 -1.48 -4.12 30.78
N LEU A 398 -2.53 -4.67 30.16
CA LEU A 398 -3.55 -3.88 29.46
C LEU A 398 -4.91 -3.86 30.17
N LEU A 399 -5.78 -2.94 29.73
CA LEU A 399 -7.23 -3.00 29.96
C LEU A 399 -7.94 -3.61 28.74
N PRO A 400 -9.03 -4.38 28.92
CA PRO A 400 -9.90 -4.77 27.81
C PRO A 400 -10.42 -3.53 27.07
N LEU A 401 -10.45 -3.56 25.73
CA LEU A 401 -10.87 -2.42 24.90
C LEU A 401 -12.27 -1.93 25.27
N GLU A 402 -13.22 -2.85 25.46
CA GLU A 402 -14.59 -2.56 25.90
C GLU A 402 -14.64 -1.76 27.21
N SER A 403 -13.68 -2.01 28.13
CA SER A 403 -13.61 -1.28 29.39
C SER A 403 -13.08 0.15 29.24
N VAL A 404 -12.37 0.44 28.13
CA VAL A 404 -11.88 1.78 27.79
C VAL A 404 -13.00 2.58 27.15
N SER A 405 -13.64 2.02 26.12
CA SER A 405 -14.86 2.52 25.47
C SER A 405 -15.54 1.40 24.68
N SER A 406 -16.87 1.41 24.63
CA SER A 406 -17.67 0.45 23.86
C SER A 406 -17.49 0.59 22.35
N GLU A 407 -16.90 1.70 21.87
CA GLU A 407 -16.66 1.92 20.43
C GLU A 407 -15.34 1.32 19.95
N LEU A 408 -14.35 1.11 20.83
CA LEU A 408 -13.02 0.65 20.43
C LEU A 408 -13.00 -0.78 19.85
N PRO A 409 -13.79 -1.75 20.34
CA PRO A 409 -13.87 -3.06 19.71
C PRO A 409 -14.36 -3.02 18.26
N LEU A 410 -15.18 -2.03 17.89
CA LEU A 410 -15.69 -1.88 16.52
C LEU A 410 -14.57 -1.58 15.51
N LEU A 411 -13.48 -0.95 15.95
CA LEU A 411 -12.32 -0.71 15.09
C LEU A 411 -11.66 -2.01 14.61
N LEU A 412 -11.89 -3.14 15.29
CA LEU A 412 -11.36 -4.44 14.88
C LEU A 412 -12.04 -5.00 13.61
N GLU A 413 -13.26 -4.54 13.28
CA GLU A 413 -13.98 -4.96 12.06
C GLU A 413 -13.22 -4.64 10.77
N HIS A 414 -12.29 -3.69 10.83
CA HIS A 414 -11.43 -3.31 9.71
C HIS A 414 -10.19 -4.21 9.53
N PHE A 415 -10.03 -5.25 10.35
CA PHE A 415 -8.94 -6.23 10.26
C PHE A 415 -9.52 -7.63 9.98
N SER A 416 -8.78 -8.48 9.28
CA SER A 416 -9.21 -9.86 9.07
C SER A 416 -9.27 -10.63 10.39
N GLU A 417 -10.13 -11.64 10.45
CA GLU A 417 -10.32 -12.47 11.64
C GLU A 417 -8.99 -13.04 12.16
N GLN A 418 -8.13 -13.54 11.27
CA GLN A 418 -6.82 -14.07 11.64
C GLN A 418 -5.92 -13.01 12.30
N ILE A 419 -5.95 -11.76 11.82
CA ILE A 419 -5.18 -10.68 12.43
C ILE A 419 -5.76 -10.30 13.79
N GLN A 420 -7.08 -10.25 13.93
CA GLN A 420 -7.70 -10.03 15.23
C GLN A 420 -7.28 -11.10 16.25
N GLN A 421 -7.28 -12.38 15.86
CA GLN A 421 -6.88 -13.48 16.75
C GLN A 421 -5.42 -13.36 17.20
N HIS A 422 -4.48 -13.06 16.29
CA HIS A 422 -3.06 -13.00 16.66
C HIS A 422 -2.64 -11.70 17.36
N PHE A 423 -3.31 -10.58 17.09
CA PHE A 423 -2.84 -9.25 17.49
C PHE A 423 -3.74 -8.55 18.51
N SER A 424 -4.98 -9.00 18.71
CA SER A 424 -5.97 -8.25 19.51
C SER A 424 -6.62 -9.08 20.60
N ILE A 425 -6.85 -10.37 20.35
CA ILE A 425 -7.70 -11.21 21.19
C ILE A 425 -6.86 -12.21 21.98
N VAL A 426 -7.17 -12.34 23.28
CA VAL A 426 -6.61 -13.39 24.14
C VAL A 426 -7.76 -13.91 25.01
N ASN A 427 -7.97 -15.23 25.03
CA ASN A 427 -9.08 -15.88 25.75
C ASN A 427 -10.45 -15.25 25.43
N GLY A 428 -10.68 -14.92 24.15
CA GLY A 428 -11.95 -14.32 23.67
C GLY A 428 -12.17 -12.85 24.05
N THR A 429 -11.20 -12.20 24.71
CA THR A 429 -11.27 -10.78 25.08
C THR A 429 -10.36 -9.95 24.18
N ALA A 430 -10.85 -8.80 23.69
CA ALA A 430 -10.05 -7.85 22.92
C ALA A 430 -9.29 -6.88 23.85
N TRP A 431 -7.96 -6.87 23.75
CA TRP A 431 -7.07 -6.10 24.64
C TRP A 431 -6.30 -4.97 23.95
N ALA A 432 -6.06 -5.10 22.65
CA ALA A 432 -5.26 -4.16 21.86
C ALA A 432 -5.77 -4.08 20.42
N ILE A 433 -5.33 -3.06 19.69
CA ILE A 433 -5.61 -2.89 18.26
C ILE A 433 -4.28 -3.06 17.48
N PRO A 434 -4.25 -3.81 16.34
CA PRO A 434 -3.03 -4.07 15.60
C PRO A 434 -2.45 -2.78 15.03
N PHE A 435 -1.18 -2.49 15.34
CA PHE A 435 -0.52 -1.25 14.92
C PHE A 435 0.30 -1.46 13.66
N ASP A 436 1.42 -2.17 13.79
CA ASP A 436 2.38 -2.45 12.72
C ASP A 436 2.47 -3.94 12.40
N ALA A 437 1.34 -4.65 12.54
CA ALA A 437 1.19 -6.07 12.28
C ALA A 437 1.74 -6.46 10.90
N SER A 438 2.63 -7.45 10.88
CA SER A 438 3.56 -7.69 9.79
C SER A 438 3.72 -9.17 9.51
N MET A 439 4.22 -9.50 8.32
CA MET A 439 4.60 -10.85 7.93
C MET A 439 5.89 -10.82 7.12
N GLN A 440 6.58 -11.95 7.06
CA GLN A 440 7.77 -12.10 6.22
C GLN A 440 7.40 -12.28 4.74
N LEU A 441 8.15 -11.64 3.85
CA LEU A 441 8.14 -11.87 2.41
C LEU A 441 9.56 -12.09 1.90
N LEU A 442 9.67 -12.72 0.72
CA LEU A 442 10.90 -12.72 -0.06
C LEU A 442 10.93 -11.47 -0.93
N PHE A 443 11.91 -10.61 -0.70
CA PHE A 443 12.27 -9.50 -1.58
C PHE A 443 13.46 -9.87 -2.44
N TYR A 444 13.44 -9.47 -3.72
CA TYR A 444 14.52 -9.77 -4.65
C TYR A 444 14.74 -8.62 -5.63
N ARG A 445 15.91 -8.61 -6.27
CA ARG A 445 16.24 -7.66 -7.35
C ARG A 445 15.68 -8.15 -8.68
N ARG A 446 14.52 -7.62 -9.09
CA ARG A 446 13.85 -7.98 -10.35
C ARG A 446 14.74 -7.73 -11.56
N ASP A 447 15.50 -6.64 -11.56
CA ASP A 447 16.45 -6.34 -12.64
C ASP A 447 17.53 -7.42 -12.79
N LEU A 448 17.95 -8.09 -11.71
CA LEU A 448 18.89 -9.21 -11.79
C LEU A 448 18.21 -10.51 -12.23
N PHE A 449 17.01 -10.77 -11.74
CA PHE A 449 16.23 -11.96 -12.09
C PHE A 449 15.68 -11.91 -13.52
N GLU A 450 15.53 -10.73 -14.12
CA GLU A 450 15.09 -10.53 -15.51
C GLU A 450 16.26 -10.36 -16.49
N ASP A 451 17.48 -10.14 -16.00
CA ASP A 451 18.66 -9.98 -16.85
C ASP A 451 18.99 -11.29 -17.59
N ALA A 452 18.99 -11.22 -18.93
CA ALA A 452 19.22 -12.38 -19.79
C ALA A 452 20.62 -12.99 -19.60
N THR A 453 21.62 -12.18 -19.26
CA THR A 453 22.99 -12.63 -19.00
C THR A 453 23.03 -13.43 -17.71
N ILE A 454 22.42 -12.91 -16.63
CA ILE A 454 22.34 -13.59 -15.33
C ILE A 454 21.56 -14.89 -15.44
N LYS A 455 20.39 -14.89 -16.10
CA LYS A 455 19.63 -16.12 -16.38
C LYS A 455 20.46 -17.17 -17.10
N ARG A 456 21.25 -16.76 -18.10
CA ARG A 456 22.11 -17.66 -18.86
C ARG A 456 23.27 -18.19 -18.02
N MET A 457 23.90 -17.34 -17.21
CA MET A 457 24.97 -17.74 -16.30
C MET A 457 24.48 -18.77 -15.28
N PHE A 458 23.28 -18.56 -14.73
CA PHE A 458 22.67 -19.52 -13.81
C PHE A 458 22.44 -20.86 -14.51
N TYR A 459 21.87 -20.85 -15.73
CA TYR A 459 21.66 -22.07 -16.52
C TYR A 459 22.97 -22.80 -16.86
N GLU A 460 24.04 -22.08 -17.19
CA GLU A 460 25.34 -22.70 -17.47
C GLU A 460 25.99 -23.30 -16.21
N ALA A 461 25.74 -22.72 -15.03
CA ALA A 461 26.24 -23.21 -13.75
C ALA A 461 25.44 -24.39 -13.19
N THR A 462 24.10 -24.40 -13.35
CA THR A 462 23.21 -25.34 -12.66
C THR A 462 22.43 -26.28 -13.60
N GLY A 463 22.34 -25.96 -14.89
CA GLY A 463 21.47 -26.63 -15.86
C GLY A 463 19.99 -26.28 -15.73
N LYS A 464 19.61 -25.34 -14.85
CA LYS A 464 18.22 -24.95 -14.56
C LYS A 464 17.94 -23.50 -14.97
N GLU A 465 16.68 -23.16 -15.19
CA GLU A 465 16.27 -21.77 -15.41
C GLU A 465 16.26 -21.01 -14.07
N LEU A 466 16.70 -19.75 -14.08
CA LEU A 466 16.60 -18.89 -12.91
C LEU A 466 15.14 -18.45 -12.71
N THR A 467 14.47 -19.07 -11.76
CA THR A 467 13.11 -18.74 -11.32
C THR A 467 13.11 -18.27 -9.86
N LEU A 468 11.97 -17.78 -9.38
CA LEU A 468 11.82 -17.48 -7.95
C LEU A 468 11.85 -18.78 -7.13
N PRO A 469 12.50 -18.78 -5.95
CA PRO A 469 12.60 -19.98 -5.13
C PRO A 469 11.27 -20.28 -4.42
N GLU A 470 10.73 -21.47 -4.65
CA GLU A 470 9.54 -21.98 -3.95
C GLU A 470 9.91 -22.79 -2.71
N SER A 471 11.16 -23.28 -2.63
CA SER A 471 11.69 -24.05 -1.51
C SER A 471 13.04 -23.49 -1.04
N PHE A 472 13.40 -23.78 0.21
CA PHE A 472 14.69 -23.34 0.77
C PHE A 472 15.90 -23.94 0.04
N ALA A 473 15.79 -25.14 -0.50
CA ALA A 473 16.85 -25.73 -1.34
C ALA A 473 17.10 -24.91 -2.62
N GLN A 474 16.04 -24.43 -3.28
CA GLN A 474 16.17 -23.52 -4.44
C GLN A 474 16.70 -22.15 -4.01
N PHE A 475 16.24 -21.64 -2.87
CA PHE A 475 16.73 -20.38 -2.31
C PHE A 475 18.25 -20.44 -2.07
N ASP A 476 18.74 -21.53 -1.48
CA ASP A 476 20.17 -21.74 -1.23
C ASP A 476 20.97 -21.91 -2.51
N GLU A 477 20.45 -22.62 -3.51
CA GLU A 477 21.10 -22.74 -4.84
C GLU A 477 21.28 -21.37 -5.51
N ILE A 478 20.22 -20.54 -5.48
CA ILE A 478 20.27 -19.19 -6.07
C ILE A 478 21.18 -18.27 -5.24
N ALA A 479 21.10 -18.33 -3.90
CA ALA A 479 21.96 -17.54 -3.03
C ALA A 479 23.44 -17.89 -3.23
N ALA A 480 23.78 -19.19 -3.30
CA ALA A 480 25.12 -19.65 -3.58
C ALA A 480 25.65 -19.17 -4.94
N PHE A 481 24.81 -19.21 -5.98
CA PHE A 481 25.17 -18.69 -7.30
C PHE A 481 25.55 -17.21 -7.27
N PHE A 482 24.72 -16.36 -6.67
CA PHE A 482 25.03 -14.92 -6.57
C PHE A 482 26.25 -14.67 -5.69
N SER A 483 26.38 -15.37 -4.56
CA SER A 483 27.54 -15.25 -3.66
C SER A 483 28.86 -15.68 -4.32
N GLN A 484 28.85 -16.70 -5.19
CA GLN A 484 30.03 -17.10 -5.97
C GLN A 484 30.40 -16.07 -7.04
N LEU A 485 29.41 -15.39 -7.61
CA LEU A 485 29.61 -14.34 -8.60
C LEU A 485 29.89 -12.97 -7.97
N HIS A 486 29.85 -12.86 -6.64
CA HIS A 486 29.92 -11.59 -5.95
C HIS A 486 31.20 -10.83 -6.29
N GLN A 487 31.03 -9.56 -6.64
CA GLN A 487 32.12 -8.61 -6.78
C GLN A 487 31.81 -7.40 -5.90
N PRO A 488 32.68 -7.06 -4.94
CA PRO A 488 32.50 -5.87 -4.12
C PRO A 488 32.26 -4.63 -4.98
N GLU A 489 31.33 -3.77 -4.56
CA GLU A 489 30.92 -2.53 -5.24
C GLU A 489 30.18 -2.71 -6.59
N ASN A 490 30.11 -3.92 -7.15
CA ASN A 490 29.36 -4.19 -8.37
C ASN A 490 27.90 -4.58 -8.06
N LYS A 491 26.97 -3.65 -8.25
CA LYS A 491 25.53 -3.85 -7.99
C LYS A 491 24.85 -4.90 -8.89
N GLN A 492 25.49 -5.33 -9.98
CA GLN A 492 25.02 -6.45 -10.82
C GLN A 492 25.56 -7.81 -10.35
N ARG A 493 26.50 -7.80 -9.41
CA ARG A 493 27.12 -8.97 -8.80
C ARG A 493 27.06 -8.87 -7.27
N PRO A 494 25.86 -8.70 -6.67
CA PRO A 494 25.70 -8.65 -5.23
C PRO A 494 25.93 -10.02 -4.58
N MET A 495 25.98 -10.05 -3.25
CA MET A 495 25.85 -11.28 -2.47
C MET A 495 24.45 -11.87 -2.64
N GLY A 496 24.31 -13.19 -2.51
CA GLY A 496 23.01 -13.86 -2.69
C GLY A 496 21.97 -13.43 -1.67
N THR A 497 22.35 -13.44 -0.39
CA THR A 497 21.46 -13.06 0.72
C THR A 497 22.25 -12.72 1.99
N ALA A 498 21.55 -12.39 3.07
CA ALA A 498 22.11 -12.13 4.39
C ALA A 498 21.29 -12.81 5.49
N VAL A 499 21.92 -13.03 6.64
CA VAL A 499 21.33 -13.58 7.87
C VAL A 499 21.78 -12.74 9.06
N THR A 500 20.89 -12.50 10.02
CA THR A 500 21.17 -11.62 11.17
C THR A 500 21.47 -12.45 12.41
N LEU A 501 22.69 -12.30 12.96
CA LEU A 501 23.21 -13.15 14.05
C LEU A 501 23.49 -12.40 15.36
N GLY A 502 23.10 -11.12 15.48
CA GLY A 502 23.49 -10.29 16.63
C GLY A 502 22.84 -10.66 17.96
N SER A 503 21.75 -11.42 17.98
CA SER A 503 21.15 -11.91 19.22
C SER A 503 20.44 -13.26 19.06
N SER A 504 20.27 -13.99 20.17
CA SER A 504 19.65 -15.32 20.16
C SER A 504 18.21 -15.28 19.63
N GLY A 505 17.39 -14.28 19.99
CA GLY A 505 16.02 -14.18 19.49
C GLY A 505 15.94 -14.01 17.96
N LEU A 506 16.88 -13.26 17.38
CA LEU A 506 16.98 -13.10 15.92
C LEU A 506 17.39 -14.42 15.25
N ILE A 507 18.43 -15.07 15.78
CA ILE A 507 18.91 -16.37 15.29
C ILE A 507 17.78 -17.42 15.32
N ALA A 508 16.99 -17.43 16.39
CA ALA A 508 15.84 -18.32 16.48
C ALA A 508 14.80 -18.04 15.38
N THR A 509 14.51 -16.77 15.12
CA THR A 509 13.57 -16.39 14.05
C THR A 509 14.09 -16.79 12.66
N GLU A 510 15.38 -16.60 12.37
CA GLU A 510 16.02 -17.03 11.10
C GLU A 510 15.94 -18.57 10.93
N TYR A 511 16.26 -19.32 11.99
CA TYR A 511 16.20 -20.77 12.02
C TYR A 511 14.76 -21.32 11.90
N LEU A 512 13.81 -20.75 12.65
CA LEU A 512 12.44 -21.24 12.74
C LEU A 512 11.72 -21.18 11.41
N LEU A 513 12.10 -20.26 10.52
CA LEU A 513 11.51 -20.17 9.19
C LEU A 513 11.70 -21.48 8.39
N ARG A 514 12.88 -22.09 8.47
CA ARG A 514 13.16 -23.38 7.83
C ARG A 514 12.47 -24.52 8.56
N TYR A 515 12.50 -24.50 9.89
CA TYR A 515 11.81 -25.50 10.70
C TYR A 515 10.32 -25.59 10.36
N TYR A 516 9.66 -24.44 10.24
CA TYR A 516 8.25 -24.36 9.85
C TYR A 516 8.00 -24.78 8.42
N ALA A 517 8.89 -24.41 7.48
CA ALA A 517 8.80 -24.87 6.09
C ALA A 517 8.93 -26.40 5.92
N LEU A 518 9.60 -27.08 6.86
CA LEU A 518 9.67 -28.54 6.93
C LEU A 518 8.45 -29.19 7.61
N GLY A 519 7.45 -28.40 8.00
CA GLY A 519 6.24 -28.87 8.68
C GLY A 519 6.35 -28.93 10.22
N GLY A 520 7.46 -28.47 10.79
CA GLY A 520 7.65 -28.42 12.24
C GLY A 520 6.63 -27.51 12.93
N ARG A 521 6.33 -27.77 14.20
CA ARG A 521 5.45 -26.96 15.05
C ARG A 521 5.97 -26.99 16.48
N LEU A 522 6.01 -25.84 17.15
CA LEU A 522 6.34 -25.75 18.57
C LEU A 522 5.19 -26.30 19.42
N VAL A 523 3.95 -26.10 18.96
CA VAL A 523 2.74 -26.47 19.68
C VAL A 523 2.03 -27.58 18.92
N ARG A 524 1.84 -28.72 19.58
CA ARG A 524 1.14 -29.88 19.04
C ARG A 524 0.09 -30.37 20.03
N GLU A 525 -1.02 -30.87 19.52
CA GLU A 525 -2.15 -31.30 20.34
C GLU A 525 -1.72 -32.40 21.33
N GLY A 526 -1.92 -32.15 22.63
CA GLY A 526 -1.59 -33.12 23.69
C GLY A 526 -0.10 -33.28 24.00
N GLU A 527 0.78 -32.49 23.38
CA GLU A 527 2.22 -32.49 23.65
C GLU A 527 2.67 -31.20 24.37
N PRO A 528 3.73 -31.27 25.20
CA PRO A 528 4.36 -30.06 25.71
C PRO A 528 5.00 -29.26 24.58
N VAL A 529 5.16 -27.94 24.78
CA VAL A 529 5.84 -27.08 23.80
C VAL A 529 7.29 -27.53 23.63
N GLN A 530 7.65 -27.94 22.42
CA GLN A 530 8.97 -28.46 22.08
C GLN A 530 9.20 -28.48 20.56
N LEU A 531 10.45 -28.47 20.14
CA LEU A 531 10.82 -28.78 18.76
C LEU A 531 10.71 -30.29 18.48
N GLU A 532 10.17 -30.65 17.33
CA GLU A 532 10.24 -32.02 16.82
C GLU A 532 11.69 -32.41 16.48
N PRO A 533 12.30 -33.42 17.14
CA PRO A 533 13.74 -33.65 17.03
C PRO A 533 14.28 -33.90 15.62
N SER A 534 13.57 -34.71 14.81
CA SER A 534 13.95 -35.05 13.43
C SER A 534 13.93 -33.82 12.52
N LEU A 535 12.81 -33.09 12.51
CA LEU A 535 12.64 -31.89 11.69
C LEU A 535 13.55 -30.75 12.15
N ALA A 536 13.76 -30.61 13.46
CA ALA A 536 14.64 -29.60 14.03
C ALA A 536 16.11 -29.84 13.66
N THR A 537 16.56 -31.09 13.73
CA THR A 537 17.90 -31.48 13.28
C THR A 537 18.10 -31.15 11.80
N ALA A 538 17.15 -31.56 10.95
CA ALA A 538 17.20 -31.28 9.51
C ALA A 538 17.18 -29.77 9.21
N ALA A 539 16.35 -29.00 9.92
CA ALA A 539 16.30 -27.54 9.76
C ALA A 539 17.62 -26.87 10.18
N LEU A 540 18.25 -27.35 11.25
CA LEU A 540 19.49 -26.78 11.77
C LEU A 540 20.66 -27.09 10.84
N GLU A 541 20.73 -28.29 10.27
CA GLU A 541 21.70 -28.63 9.22
C GLU A 541 21.55 -27.71 7.99
N GLN A 542 20.32 -27.51 7.51
CA GLN A 542 20.05 -26.59 6.40
C GLN A 542 20.41 -25.15 6.74
N TYR A 543 20.15 -24.70 7.96
CA TYR A 543 20.49 -23.35 8.40
C TYR A 543 22.00 -23.15 8.47
N LEU A 544 22.76 -24.11 9.02
CA LEU A 544 24.22 -24.07 9.06
C LEU A 544 24.82 -24.03 7.64
N GLN A 545 24.21 -24.74 6.68
CA GLN A 545 24.61 -24.66 5.28
C GLN A 545 24.39 -23.24 4.71
N GLN A 546 23.24 -22.62 4.98
CA GLN A 546 22.95 -21.25 4.54
C GLN A 546 23.99 -20.24 5.04
N LEU A 547 24.48 -20.36 6.29
CA LEU A 547 25.49 -19.47 6.85
C LEU A 547 26.82 -19.46 6.06
N SER A 548 27.09 -20.50 5.27
CA SER A 548 28.30 -20.59 4.43
C SER A 548 28.18 -19.83 3.10
N ILE A 549 26.96 -19.49 2.68
CA ILE A 549 26.66 -18.85 1.39
C ILE A 549 25.97 -17.48 1.53
N ALA A 550 25.68 -17.05 2.76
CA ALA A 550 25.07 -15.77 3.08
C ALA A 550 26.07 -14.81 3.73
N VAL A 551 25.72 -13.51 3.74
CA VAL A 551 26.42 -12.53 4.58
C VAL A 551 25.93 -12.66 6.02
N ASN A 552 26.83 -13.01 6.93
CA ASN A 552 26.54 -13.14 8.36
C ASN A 552 26.68 -11.78 9.04
N LEU A 553 25.56 -11.12 9.35
CA LEU A 553 25.54 -9.78 9.92
C LEU A 553 25.59 -9.83 11.46
N PRO A 554 26.51 -9.11 12.13
CA PRO A 554 26.60 -9.09 13.58
C PRO A 554 25.61 -8.12 14.25
N GLY A 555 24.82 -7.39 13.46
CA GLY A 555 23.89 -6.37 13.97
C GLY A 555 22.81 -6.97 14.87
N GLU A 556 22.46 -6.23 15.93
CA GLU A 556 21.46 -6.63 16.93
C GLU A 556 20.01 -6.41 16.45
N TRP A 557 19.80 -6.01 15.19
CA TRP A 557 18.47 -5.88 14.59
C TRP A 557 18.51 -6.04 13.06
N TRP A 558 17.38 -6.44 12.47
CA TRP A 558 17.26 -6.67 11.02
C TRP A 558 17.44 -5.43 10.14
N SER A 559 17.48 -4.23 10.72
CA SER A 559 17.71 -2.98 9.97
C SER A 559 19.01 -2.99 9.16
N ASP A 560 20.02 -3.75 9.61
CA ASP A 560 21.29 -3.84 8.88
C ASP A 560 21.16 -4.67 7.61
N ALA A 561 20.37 -5.74 7.63
CA ALA A 561 20.07 -6.53 6.43
C ALA A 561 19.29 -5.73 5.39
N VAL A 562 18.31 -4.93 5.85
CA VAL A 562 17.55 -4.00 4.99
C VAL A 562 18.49 -2.99 4.32
N LYS A 563 19.38 -2.34 5.09
CA LYS A 563 20.37 -1.39 4.55
C LYS A 563 21.31 -2.02 3.51
N GLN A 564 21.69 -3.29 3.67
CA GLN A 564 22.50 -3.99 2.66
C GLN A 564 21.72 -4.18 1.36
N PHE A 565 20.44 -4.54 1.45
CA PHE A 565 19.57 -4.66 0.29
C PHE A 565 19.36 -3.30 -0.41
N GLU A 566 19.06 -2.24 0.34
CA GLU A 566 18.89 -0.86 -0.17
C GLU A 566 20.11 -0.36 -0.97
N ARG A 567 21.31 -0.69 -0.50
CA ARG A 567 22.58 -0.32 -1.16
C ARG A 567 22.83 -1.10 -2.45
N GLY A 568 22.03 -2.14 -2.71
CA GLY A 568 22.17 -3.05 -3.84
C GLY A 568 23.22 -4.14 -3.62
N ASN A 569 23.54 -4.45 -2.36
CA ASN A 569 24.56 -5.44 -2.01
C ASN A 569 24.01 -6.87 -1.93
N LEU A 570 22.68 -7.05 -1.96
CA LEU A 570 21.99 -8.34 -1.87
C LEU A 570 21.11 -8.59 -3.11
N ALA A 571 21.09 -9.82 -3.60
CA ALA A 571 20.16 -10.26 -4.66
C ALA A 571 18.78 -10.59 -4.10
N MET A 572 18.72 -11.22 -2.93
CA MET A 572 17.51 -11.66 -2.24
C MET A 572 17.59 -11.37 -0.73
N LEU A 573 16.45 -11.05 -0.12
CA LEU A 573 16.31 -10.87 1.32
C LEU A 573 14.92 -11.33 1.77
N ILE A 574 14.85 -12.20 2.78
CA ILE A 574 13.59 -12.47 3.48
C ILE A 574 13.46 -11.47 4.62
N MET A 575 12.36 -10.72 4.66
CA MET A 575 12.19 -9.66 5.66
C MET A 575 10.73 -9.39 6.01
N TYR A 576 10.50 -8.90 7.24
CA TYR A 576 9.20 -8.39 7.69
C TYR A 576 8.82 -7.09 6.99
N LEU A 577 7.55 -6.98 6.55
CA LEU A 577 7.01 -5.79 5.88
C LEU A 577 7.22 -4.49 6.67
N ASN A 578 6.91 -4.49 7.97
CA ASN A 578 7.06 -3.32 8.83
C ASN A 578 8.51 -2.81 8.99
N LEU A 579 9.51 -3.62 8.63
CA LEU A 579 10.91 -3.20 8.60
C LEU A 579 11.37 -2.84 7.18
N PHE A 580 10.75 -3.44 6.16
CA PHE A 580 11.16 -3.27 4.76
C PHE A 580 10.45 -2.10 4.05
N ASN A 581 9.28 -1.64 4.54
CA ASN A 581 8.48 -0.66 3.81
C ASN A 581 9.25 0.62 3.42
N ASP A 582 10.12 1.13 4.30
CA ASP A 582 10.91 2.35 4.04
C ASP A 582 11.83 2.25 2.79
N VAL A 583 12.18 1.04 2.35
CA VAL A 583 12.94 0.78 1.12
C VAL A 583 12.22 1.34 -0.12
N ALA A 584 10.89 1.46 -0.09
CA ALA A 584 10.09 2.06 -1.16
C ALA A 584 10.49 3.52 -1.48
N HIS A 585 11.12 4.21 -0.53
CA HIS A 585 11.60 5.59 -0.69
C HIS A 585 13.03 5.70 -1.23
N THR A 586 13.64 4.57 -1.61
CA THR A 586 15.03 4.53 -2.08
C THR A 586 15.12 4.38 -3.60
N ALA A 587 16.30 4.66 -4.16
CA ALA A 587 16.54 4.58 -5.61
C ALA A 587 16.37 3.18 -6.21
N ILE A 588 16.38 2.12 -5.38
CA ILE A 588 16.26 0.73 -5.85
C ILE A 588 14.81 0.28 -6.02
N ALA A 589 13.84 1.03 -5.48
CA ALA A 589 12.42 0.68 -5.43
C ALA A 589 11.82 0.18 -6.79
N PRO A 590 12.10 0.82 -7.95
CA PRO A 590 11.57 0.35 -9.24
C PRO A 590 12.07 -1.04 -9.67
N THR A 591 13.14 -1.52 -9.04
CA THR A 591 13.79 -2.80 -9.34
C THR A 591 13.49 -3.89 -8.32
N ILE A 592 12.66 -3.61 -7.31
CA ILE A 592 12.30 -4.59 -6.29
C ILE A 592 11.18 -5.49 -6.82
N GLY A 593 11.41 -6.79 -6.74
CA GLY A 593 10.38 -7.81 -6.82
C GLY A 593 10.08 -8.37 -5.43
N TYR A 594 8.91 -8.98 -5.30
CA TYR A 594 8.44 -9.57 -4.05
C TYR A 594 7.74 -10.90 -4.33
N ALA A 595 7.80 -11.83 -3.38
CA ALA A 595 7.19 -13.15 -3.45
C ALA A 595 6.88 -13.67 -2.04
N PRO A 596 6.02 -14.70 -1.90
CA PRO A 596 5.93 -15.48 -0.66
C PRO A 596 7.31 -16.02 -0.25
N VAL A 597 7.52 -16.22 1.05
CA VAL A 597 8.73 -16.91 1.52
C VAL A 597 8.81 -18.32 0.93
N PRO A 598 10.01 -18.87 0.72
CA PRO A 598 10.17 -20.28 0.36
C PRO A 598 9.45 -21.20 1.36
N GLY A 599 8.72 -22.21 0.87
CA GLY A 599 7.85 -23.06 1.67
C GLY A 599 6.47 -22.46 2.00
N GLN A 600 6.20 -21.22 1.61
CA GLN A 600 4.92 -20.51 1.77
C GLN A 600 4.38 -20.46 3.22
N LEU A 601 5.26 -20.54 4.21
CA LEU A 601 4.88 -20.45 5.62
C LEU A 601 5.68 -19.34 6.33
N PRO A 602 5.30 -18.06 6.14
CA PRO A 602 6.00 -16.92 6.71
C PRO A 602 5.74 -16.81 8.21
N GLN A 603 6.67 -16.21 8.94
CA GLN A 603 6.39 -15.84 10.31
C GLN A 603 5.65 -14.51 10.40
N LEU A 604 4.75 -14.41 11.37
CA LEU A 604 4.10 -13.16 11.76
C LEU A 604 5.02 -12.35 12.68
N GLY A 605 4.91 -11.03 12.60
CA GLY A 605 5.66 -10.10 13.42
C GLY A 605 4.93 -8.76 13.56
N GLY A 606 5.63 -7.75 14.08
CA GLY A 606 5.00 -6.47 14.40
C GLY A 606 4.27 -6.52 15.75
N GLY A 607 3.37 -5.58 15.99
CA GLY A 607 2.70 -5.51 17.29
C GLY A 607 1.45 -4.67 17.32
N SER A 608 0.93 -4.54 18.54
CA SER A 608 -0.38 -3.97 18.83
C SER A 608 -0.28 -2.90 19.90
N ILE A 609 -1.20 -1.93 19.86
CA ILE A 609 -1.28 -0.88 20.87
C ILE A 609 -2.48 -1.15 21.76
N GLY A 610 -2.26 -1.18 23.06
CA GLY A 610 -3.31 -1.26 24.08
C GLY A 610 -3.18 -0.16 25.13
N MET A 611 -4.25 0.05 25.90
CA MET A 611 -4.24 0.96 27.04
C MET A 611 -3.60 0.27 28.25
N SER A 612 -2.61 0.93 28.86
CA SER A 612 -2.01 0.47 30.12
C SER A 612 -3.06 0.34 31.22
N ARG A 613 -3.00 -0.75 31.99
CA ARG A 613 -3.89 -0.98 33.15
C ARG A 613 -3.76 0.05 34.27
N TYR A 614 -2.68 0.82 34.28
CA TYR A 614 -2.45 1.88 35.27
C TYR A 614 -2.98 3.24 34.83
N SER A 615 -3.35 3.39 33.55
CA SER A 615 -3.85 4.66 33.03
C SER A 615 -5.30 4.92 33.44
N LYS A 616 -5.62 6.20 33.63
CA LYS A 616 -6.98 6.69 33.90
C LYS A 616 -7.54 7.55 32.77
N LYS A 617 -6.80 7.70 31.66
CA LYS A 617 -7.08 8.66 30.58
C LYS A 617 -7.92 8.06 29.45
N LYS A 618 -9.01 7.37 29.80
CA LYS A 618 -9.83 6.59 28.84
C LYS A 618 -10.29 7.41 27.64
N LYS A 619 -10.85 8.62 27.87
CA LYS A 619 -11.34 9.50 26.80
C LYS A 619 -10.24 9.99 25.86
N GLN A 620 -9.04 10.26 26.38
CA GLN A 620 -7.91 10.68 25.56
C GLN A 620 -7.37 9.51 24.73
N VAL A 621 -7.31 8.31 25.33
CA VAL A 621 -6.90 7.08 24.65
C VAL A 621 -7.89 6.71 23.55
N GLU A 622 -9.19 6.81 23.81
CA GLU A 622 -10.26 6.63 22.83
C GLU A 622 -10.08 7.57 21.63
N GLN A 623 -9.88 8.88 21.88
CA GLN A 623 -9.61 9.84 20.81
C GLN A 623 -8.34 9.51 20.02
N PHE A 624 -7.28 9.06 20.70
CA PHE A 624 -6.05 8.64 20.03
C PHE A 624 -6.27 7.44 19.11
N PHE A 625 -7.05 6.45 19.54
CA PHE A 625 -7.37 5.27 18.73
C PHE A 625 -8.21 5.62 17.51
N HIS A 626 -9.29 6.39 17.66
CA HIS A 626 -10.09 6.82 16.51
C HIS A 626 -9.30 7.71 15.54
N TRP A 627 -8.37 8.52 16.05
CA TRP A 627 -7.47 9.28 15.19
C TRP A 627 -6.49 8.36 14.45
N LEU A 628 -5.78 7.47 15.15
CA LEU A 628 -4.73 6.62 14.58
C LEU A 628 -5.29 5.68 13.51
N TYR A 629 -6.49 5.17 13.74
CA TYR A 629 -7.16 4.20 12.86
C TYR A 629 -8.22 4.83 11.95
N SER A 630 -8.19 6.15 11.72
CA SER A 630 -8.94 6.73 10.62
C SER A 630 -8.27 6.37 9.28
N ASP A 631 -9.06 6.23 8.21
CA ASP A 631 -8.54 5.88 6.87
C ASP A 631 -7.42 6.84 6.41
N GLU A 632 -7.55 8.12 6.75
CA GLU A 632 -6.54 9.14 6.44
C GLU A 632 -5.22 8.88 7.17
N ILE A 633 -5.26 8.60 8.47
CA ILE A 633 -4.05 8.46 9.28
C ILE A 633 -3.39 7.11 9.06
N ALA A 634 -4.16 6.03 8.97
CA ALA A 634 -3.65 4.70 8.63
C ALA A 634 -2.91 4.73 7.28
N ARG A 635 -3.49 5.39 6.27
CA ARG A 635 -2.86 5.57 4.96
C ARG A 635 -1.57 6.36 5.03
N HIS A 636 -1.57 7.55 5.66
CA HIS A 636 -0.35 8.35 5.75
C HIS A 636 0.75 7.67 6.56
N LEU A 637 0.38 6.88 7.58
CA LEU A 637 1.34 6.10 8.34
C LEU A 637 2.10 5.14 7.42
N VAL A 638 1.41 4.46 6.50
CA VAL A 638 2.04 3.60 5.50
C VAL A 638 2.83 4.42 4.46
N LEU A 639 2.27 5.51 3.93
CA LEU A 639 2.95 6.36 2.95
C LEU A 639 4.26 6.98 3.46
N LEU A 640 4.43 7.10 4.78
CA LEU A 640 5.63 7.61 5.44
C LEU A 640 6.65 6.52 5.82
N GLY A 641 6.50 5.31 5.28
CA GLY A 641 7.39 4.16 5.49
C GLY A 641 6.93 3.19 6.58
N GLY A 642 5.84 3.50 7.29
CA GLY A 642 5.25 2.62 8.29
C GLY A 642 4.49 1.43 7.69
N ASN A 643 3.85 0.65 8.54
CA ASN A 643 3.07 -0.52 8.15
C ASN A 643 1.77 -0.58 8.94
N SER A 644 0.70 -1.08 8.30
CA SER A 644 -0.60 -1.26 8.90
C SER A 644 -1.33 -2.42 8.23
N ALA A 645 -2.03 -3.23 9.03
CA ALA A 645 -2.91 -4.29 8.57
C ALA A 645 -4.36 -3.82 8.35
N TRP A 646 -4.60 -2.51 8.37
CA TRP A 646 -5.91 -1.92 8.10
C TRP A 646 -6.39 -2.28 6.69
N SER A 647 -7.58 -2.87 6.57
CA SER A 647 -8.08 -3.43 5.30
C SER A 647 -8.16 -2.43 4.15
N GLY A 648 -8.37 -1.13 4.45
CA GLY A 648 -8.36 -0.07 3.44
C GLY A 648 -7.02 0.09 2.72
N ILE A 649 -5.89 -0.28 3.35
CA ILE A 649 -4.54 -0.10 2.82
C ILE A 649 -4.31 -0.97 1.58
N CYS A 650 -4.78 -2.21 1.59
CA CYS A 650 -4.66 -3.15 0.47
C CYS A 650 -5.49 -2.74 -0.76
N HIS A 651 -6.32 -1.70 -0.64
CA HIS A 651 -7.17 -1.17 -1.70
C HIS A 651 -6.79 0.26 -2.09
N ASP A 652 -5.93 0.94 -1.32
CA ASP A 652 -5.52 2.31 -1.61
C ASP A 652 -4.44 2.33 -2.71
N GLN A 653 -4.75 2.98 -3.83
CA GLN A 653 -3.86 2.98 -4.98
C GLN A 653 -2.61 3.83 -4.81
N ASN A 654 -2.62 4.83 -3.94
CA ASN A 654 -1.40 5.59 -3.66
C ASN A 654 -0.42 4.71 -2.87
N VAL A 655 -0.93 3.90 -1.94
CA VAL A 655 -0.14 2.89 -1.25
C VAL A 655 0.34 1.81 -2.23
N LEU A 656 -0.55 1.15 -2.97
CA LEU A 656 -0.16 0.03 -3.84
C LEU A 656 0.85 0.41 -4.94
N ASN A 657 0.85 1.67 -5.39
CA ASN A 657 1.84 2.16 -6.35
C ASN A 657 3.25 2.32 -5.75
N LEU A 658 3.34 2.70 -4.47
CA LEU A 658 4.63 2.85 -3.78
C LEU A 658 5.10 1.55 -3.12
N TYR A 659 4.15 0.75 -2.63
CA TYR A 659 4.36 -0.48 -1.86
C TYR A 659 3.65 -1.66 -2.53
N PRO A 660 4.10 -2.10 -3.71
CA PRO A 660 3.36 -3.07 -4.52
C PRO A 660 3.23 -4.45 -3.86
N TRP A 661 4.06 -4.78 -2.86
CA TRP A 661 3.95 -6.02 -2.10
C TRP A 661 2.68 -6.13 -1.26
N PHE A 662 1.97 -5.04 -0.97
CA PHE A 662 0.63 -5.13 -0.36
C PHE A 662 -0.39 -5.84 -1.27
N ASN A 663 -0.14 -5.97 -2.58
CA ASN A 663 -0.98 -6.77 -3.48
C ASN A 663 -1.02 -8.25 -3.06
N LEU A 664 0.09 -8.82 -2.55
CA LEU A 664 0.09 -10.21 -2.04
C LEU A 664 -0.85 -10.36 -0.85
N LEU A 665 -0.94 -9.34 0.01
CA LEU A 665 -1.83 -9.34 1.16
C LEU A 665 -3.30 -9.25 0.73
N ASN A 666 -3.60 -8.53 -0.34
CA ASN A 666 -4.95 -8.45 -0.88
C ASN A 666 -5.42 -9.81 -1.45
N GLU A 667 -4.55 -10.49 -2.20
CA GLU A 667 -4.89 -11.75 -2.86
C GLU A 667 -4.96 -12.95 -1.90
N LYS A 668 -4.02 -13.04 -0.96
CA LYS A 668 -3.84 -14.22 -0.10
C LYS A 668 -4.18 -13.99 1.38
N GLY A 669 -4.43 -12.74 1.79
CA GLY A 669 -4.52 -12.36 3.19
C GLY A 669 -3.16 -12.35 3.90
N MET A 670 -3.07 -11.62 5.01
CA MET A 670 -1.91 -11.71 5.91
C MET A 670 -2.02 -12.98 6.76
N THR A 671 -1.39 -14.05 6.29
CA THR A 671 -1.39 -15.36 6.94
C THR A 671 0.05 -15.77 7.26
N GLY A 672 0.25 -16.47 8.38
CA GLY A 672 1.58 -16.90 8.82
C GLY A 672 1.53 -17.65 10.14
N ILE A 673 2.72 -17.97 10.68
CA ILE A 673 2.89 -18.72 11.91
C ILE A 673 3.71 -17.93 12.94
N ARG A 674 3.21 -17.87 14.17
CA ARG A 674 3.97 -17.49 15.37
C ARG A 674 3.23 -18.06 16.58
N GLU A 675 3.75 -19.14 17.17
CA GLU A 675 3.01 -19.96 18.13
C GLU A 675 3.23 -19.47 19.56
N SER A 676 2.36 -18.59 20.06
CA SER A 676 2.47 -17.98 21.40
C SER A 676 1.50 -18.54 22.44
N GLU A 677 0.66 -19.50 22.05
CA GLU A 677 -0.33 -20.17 22.90
C GLU A 677 -0.16 -21.69 22.77
N GLY A 678 -0.27 -22.40 23.89
CA GLY A 678 -0.15 -23.85 23.97
C GLY A 678 -1.38 -24.57 23.42
N SER A 679 -1.39 -25.90 23.51
CA SER A 679 -2.41 -26.74 22.86
C SER A 679 -3.84 -26.54 23.37
N LYS A 680 -4.03 -25.91 24.54
CA LYS A 680 -5.34 -25.58 25.11
C LYS A 680 -5.63 -24.07 25.10
N GLY A 681 -4.84 -23.28 24.39
CA GLY A 681 -4.96 -21.82 24.31
C GLY A 681 -4.30 -21.08 25.48
N GLU A 682 -3.52 -21.76 26.33
CA GLU A 682 -2.79 -21.14 27.42
C GLU A 682 -1.60 -20.32 26.90
N PRO A 683 -1.45 -19.03 27.27
CA PRO A 683 -0.31 -18.23 26.82
C PRO A 683 0.97 -18.68 27.53
N PHE A 684 2.05 -18.86 26.77
CA PHE A 684 3.39 -19.11 27.31
C PHE A 684 4.37 -18.02 26.88
N ASN A 685 5.54 -17.97 27.52
CA ASN A 685 6.55 -16.97 27.18
C ASN A 685 7.32 -17.38 25.92
N LEU A 686 6.74 -17.13 24.74
CA LEU A 686 7.36 -17.44 23.46
C LEU A 686 8.69 -16.71 23.25
N ARG A 687 8.82 -15.46 23.69
CA ARG A 687 10.12 -14.75 23.63
C ARG A 687 11.22 -15.53 24.34
N GLN A 688 10.93 -16.07 25.53
CA GLN A 688 11.89 -16.91 26.25
C GLN A 688 12.19 -18.21 25.50
N ALA A 689 11.19 -18.84 24.89
CA ALA A 689 11.39 -20.04 24.06
C ALA A 689 12.31 -19.74 22.87
N GLU A 690 12.10 -18.62 22.18
CA GLU A 690 12.95 -18.17 21.07
C GLU A 690 14.37 -17.86 21.52
N ILE A 691 14.57 -17.21 22.67
CA ILE A 691 15.91 -17.00 23.23
C ILE A 691 16.61 -18.35 23.48
N ILE A 692 15.91 -19.34 24.05
CA ILE A 692 16.45 -20.68 24.30
C ILE A 692 16.82 -21.38 22.98
N ILE A 693 15.92 -21.36 21.99
CA ILE A 693 16.17 -21.90 20.64
C ILE A 693 17.42 -21.27 20.05
N GLY A 694 17.49 -19.93 20.07
CA GLY A 694 18.59 -19.17 19.54
C GLY A 694 19.93 -19.47 20.21
N GLN A 695 19.94 -19.66 21.53
CA GLN A 695 21.13 -20.06 22.28
C GLN A 695 21.62 -21.46 21.87
N GLY A 696 20.71 -22.42 21.72
CA GLY A 696 21.06 -23.76 21.22
C GLY A 696 21.62 -23.72 19.79
N VAL A 697 20.96 -22.99 18.89
CA VAL A 697 21.43 -22.79 17.51
C VAL A 697 22.80 -22.10 17.50
N THR A 698 23.01 -21.09 18.34
CA THR A 698 24.29 -20.38 18.49
C THR A 698 25.41 -21.33 18.96
N ASN A 699 25.12 -22.25 19.88
CA ASN A 699 26.08 -23.25 20.32
C ASN A 699 26.48 -24.19 19.18
N ALA A 700 25.53 -24.57 18.31
CA ALA A 700 25.84 -25.36 17.12
C ALA A 700 26.68 -24.57 16.11
N ILE A 701 26.35 -23.29 15.84
CA ILE A 701 27.14 -22.40 14.96
C ILE A 701 28.59 -22.30 15.43
N ASN A 702 28.81 -22.19 16.73
CA ASN A 702 30.15 -22.05 17.33
C ASN A 702 30.87 -23.39 17.54
N GLY A 703 30.26 -24.52 17.18
CA GLY A 703 30.84 -25.86 17.37
C GLY A 703 30.96 -26.31 18.82
N ILE A 704 30.19 -25.69 19.74
CA ILE A 704 30.14 -26.06 21.17
C ILE A 704 29.31 -27.34 21.35
N MET A 705 28.26 -27.51 20.53
CA MET A 705 27.38 -28.67 20.50
C MET A 705 27.25 -29.17 19.06
N ASP A 706 27.10 -30.48 18.87
CA ASP A 706 26.60 -30.98 17.59
C ASP A 706 25.10 -30.67 17.42
N VAL A 707 24.57 -30.92 16.23
CA VAL A 707 23.18 -30.59 15.86
C VAL A 707 22.17 -31.30 16.78
N ILE A 708 22.40 -32.56 17.12
CA ILE A 708 21.47 -33.36 17.93
C ILE A 708 21.51 -32.86 19.38
N GLN A 709 22.72 -32.65 19.92
CA GLN A 709 22.93 -32.09 21.27
C GLN A 709 22.27 -30.72 21.41
N ALA A 710 22.36 -29.86 20.40
CA ALA A 710 21.72 -28.55 20.41
C ALA A 710 20.19 -28.66 20.50
N VAL A 711 19.56 -29.56 19.74
CA VAL A 711 18.11 -29.78 19.78
C VAL A 711 17.66 -30.37 21.12
N GLU A 712 18.40 -31.32 21.67
CA GLU A 712 18.14 -31.87 23.01
C GLU A 712 18.23 -30.79 24.10
N TYR A 713 19.26 -29.95 24.04
CA TYR A 713 19.45 -28.80 24.92
C TYR A 713 18.27 -27.83 24.86
N ILE A 714 17.81 -27.48 23.65
CA ILE A 714 16.67 -26.58 23.44
C ILE A 714 15.41 -27.17 24.09
N ASN A 715 15.08 -28.41 23.77
CA ASN A 715 13.85 -29.06 24.27
C ASN A 715 13.87 -29.29 25.78
N ALA A 716 15.03 -29.53 26.38
CA ALA A 716 15.16 -29.63 27.83
C ALA A 716 14.84 -28.29 28.51
N ARG A 717 15.29 -27.16 27.94
CA ARG A 717 15.10 -25.84 28.55
C ARG A 717 13.72 -25.24 28.29
N ILE A 718 13.16 -25.39 27.09
CA ILE A 718 11.80 -24.91 26.78
C ILE A 718 10.82 -25.47 27.82
N ARG A 719 10.83 -26.79 28.06
CA ARG A 719 9.92 -27.46 29.01
C ARG A 719 10.04 -26.98 30.46
N ASN A 720 11.17 -26.40 30.85
CA ASN A 720 11.42 -25.99 32.24
C ASN A 720 11.26 -24.49 32.47
N GLU A 721 11.41 -23.66 31.43
CA GLU A 721 11.68 -22.21 31.60
C GLU A 721 10.66 -21.28 30.93
N THR A 722 9.72 -21.79 30.12
CA THR A 722 8.77 -20.94 29.36
C THR A 722 7.37 -20.87 29.96
N GLY A 723 7.12 -21.63 31.03
CA GLY A 723 5.79 -21.77 31.64
C GLY A 723 4.79 -22.55 30.77
N ALA A 724 5.30 -23.28 29.77
CA ALA A 724 4.55 -24.08 28.80
C ALA A 724 4.37 -25.54 29.21
#